data_AF-A0A7W4IBE1-F1
#
_entry.id   AF-A0A7W4IBE1-F1
#
_cell.length_a   1.000
_cell.length_b   1.000
_cell.length_c   1.000
_cell.angle_alpha   90.00
_cell.angle_beta   90.00
_cell.angle_gamma   90.00
#
_symmetry.space_group_name_H-M   'P 1'
#
loop_
_entity.id
_entity.type
_entity.pdbx_description
1 polymer ?
#
loop_
_entity_poly.entity_id
_entity_poly.type
_entity_poly.pdbx_seq_one_letter_code
_entity_poly.pdbx_strand_id
1 'polypeptide(L)'
;MPVRFPRRAGRAVGVGLAVLLAAWARPGAAGAEEGMRLDQIQVIGSHNSYHAGLAPSIAALLARRDPRSAQGLDYAHADLPTQFDHGIRQIELDIYADTAGGRFAHPKTARWLAEAGLPPADTGDGAVMRRPGFKVMHIPDIDQRATCQPLLACLRQVRAWSLAHPGHLPLFVLLEIEQGARAPLTEPEPFAARTFDALDGEVRSVFAPGDLLTPDQVRGDAPSLRAAVAAHGWPAVAAARGKIVFLLDQRSNRDLYLAGHPGLRGRMAFTNAPPDADDAAFTELNDGPPEAIAALVRRHMLVRTRADANTMEARRGDPARRDAALASGAQLVSTDYPDFEPARWTGYRVGLETGLAARCNPVSAPAGCRDAAIEPRAPEAPRLRRLVLVMRHGLRSPLADQVPSRTVIDHIWPEWSGTPGDLTEAGVAQMRGLGAWERVLMAGNDGTGMAAAGCPAPGALRLRANASRRTIASAEAFAAGFAPGCPVPVVHGPIGVPDGVFSPLEADGTGTDLRALLPRLRAEAAAVGLLAGPPREGLSVLRRLAGCPGRGTFCADDSAPAVLDVDGSGRHLTLSGSLLPVSSAAEAIMLGALSDLPASRFAWGVVDDRDLARLSQLHAAMLHAMTGLSALAPVLSRPLGAAIAADLARADGPALTVWMGHDGTIIPLLTRLGVHVHAPGYAMDDVPTGSALGFALLTDARGGHPAVRVQFQSQTPDGVRDGRYAPDTAYLALPGCGGAVACPLATFTHLLEGTL
;
A
#
# COMPACT_ATOMS: atom_id res chain seq x y z
N MET A 1 -47.68 -33.36 50.99
CA MET A 1 -48.34 -34.43 50.20
C MET A 1 -49.78 -34.52 50.66
N PRO A 2 -50.72 -33.98 49.87
CA PRO A 2 -51.57 -34.76 48.93
C PRO A 2 -51.53 -34.16 47.50
N VAL A 3 -51.65 -34.96 46.43
CA VAL A 3 -52.86 -35.31 45.61
C VAL A 3 -53.49 -34.14 44.82
N ARG A 4 -53.71 -34.37 43.51
CA ARG A 4 -54.18 -33.44 42.45
C ARG A 4 -55.70 -33.19 42.40
N PHE A 5 -56.02 -32.11 41.67
CA PHE A 5 -57.24 -31.69 40.91
C PHE A 5 -58.13 -30.60 41.57
N PRO A 6 -58.93 -29.77 40.82
CA PRO A 6 -58.81 -29.20 39.46
C PRO A 6 -59.35 -27.72 39.27
N ARG A 7 -59.21 -27.18 38.04
CA ARG A 7 -60.03 -26.16 37.31
C ARG A 7 -60.35 -24.75 37.92
N ARG A 8 -59.95 -23.69 37.18
CA ARG A 8 -60.77 -22.59 36.54
C ARG A 8 -59.87 -21.37 36.24
N ALA A 9 -59.70 -20.97 34.98
CA ALA A 9 -60.48 -19.97 34.22
C ALA A 9 -60.15 -18.50 34.58
N GLY A 10 -59.63 -17.74 33.60
CA GLY A 10 -59.47 -16.29 33.68
C GLY A 10 -58.65 -15.73 32.50
N ARG A 11 -59.33 -15.13 31.52
CA ARG A 11 -58.82 -14.57 30.26
C ARG A 11 -58.21 -13.16 30.44
N ALA A 12 -57.19 -12.84 29.65
CA ALA A 12 -56.93 -11.50 29.09
C ALA A 12 -55.99 -11.70 27.87
N VAL A 13 -56.54 -11.88 26.66
CA VAL A 13 -56.65 -10.88 25.58
C VAL A 13 -55.32 -10.18 25.26
N GLY A 14 -54.62 -10.72 24.26
CA GLY A 14 -53.59 -10.02 23.48
C GLY A 14 -53.86 -10.32 22.00
N VAL A 15 -54.41 -9.35 21.28
CA VAL A 15 -54.74 -9.43 19.86
C VAL A 15 -53.44 -9.36 19.06
N GLY A 16 -53.05 -10.47 18.44
CA GLY A 16 -52.00 -10.51 17.42
C GLY A 16 -52.59 -10.14 16.06
N LEU A 17 -52.29 -8.94 15.57
CA LEU A 17 -52.59 -8.54 14.20
C LEU A 17 -51.39 -8.94 13.32
N ALA A 18 -51.50 -10.10 12.66
CA ALA A 18 -50.59 -10.48 11.59
C ALA A 18 -50.92 -9.65 10.35
N VAL A 19 -50.08 -8.66 10.04
CA VAL A 19 -50.15 -7.93 8.77
C VAL A 19 -49.38 -8.73 7.72
N LEU A 20 -50.14 -9.30 6.78
CA LEU A 20 -49.68 -9.83 5.50
C LEU A 20 -48.97 -8.72 4.71
N LEU A 21 -47.65 -8.75 4.65
CA LEU A 21 -46.88 -8.03 3.65
C LEU A 21 -46.96 -8.82 2.33
N ALA A 22 -47.93 -8.49 1.49
CA ALA A 22 -47.96 -8.91 0.11
C ALA A 22 -46.74 -8.29 -0.61
N ALA A 23 -45.85 -9.16 -1.05
CA ALA A 23 -44.68 -8.82 -1.85
C ALA A 23 -45.10 -8.14 -3.16
N TRP A 24 -44.70 -6.88 -3.34
CA TRP A 24 -44.53 -6.32 -4.68
C TRP A 24 -43.19 -6.83 -5.21
N ALA A 25 -43.18 -8.07 -5.69
CA ALA A 25 -42.07 -8.57 -6.48
C ALA A 25 -42.01 -7.74 -7.77
N ARG A 26 -40.97 -6.90 -7.90
CA ARG A 26 -40.61 -6.33 -9.20
C ARG A 26 -40.27 -7.48 -10.15
N PRO A 27 -40.94 -7.63 -11.29
CA PRO A 27 -40.47 -8.56 -12.31
C PRO A 27 -39.22 -7.96 -12.97
N GLY A 28 -38.14 -8.74 -13.05
CA GLY A 28 -37.01 -8.47 -13.95
C GLY A 28 -35.66 -8.18 -13.28
N ALA A 29 -35.00 -9.22 -12.78
CA ALA A 29 -33.53 -9.31 -12.70
C ALA A 29 -33.08 -10.78 -12.82
N ALA A 30 -33.82 -11.70 -12.19
CA ALA A 30 -33.52 -13.14 -12.22
C ALA A 30 -33.48 -13.76 -13.63
N GLY A 31 -34.36 -13.33 -14.54
CA GLY A 31 -34.44 -13.91 -15.89
C GLY A 31 -33.35 -13.47 -16.89
N ALA A 32 -32.49 -12.50 -16.53
CA ALA A 32 -31.40 -12.05 -17.42
C ALA A 32 -30.10 -12.85 -17.20
N GLU A 33 -29.86 -13.38 -16.00
CA GLU A 33 -28.71 -14.24 -15.69
C GLU A 33 -28.90 -15.70 -16.06
N GLU A 34 -30.14 -16.22 -16.00
CA GLU A 34 -30.46 -17.65 -16.14
C GLU A 34 -30.02 -18.28 -17.48
N GLY A 35 -29.57 -17.48 -18.46
CA GLY A 35 -29.06 -17.96 -19.75
C GLY A 35 -27.66 -17.47 -20.16
N MET A 36 -26.92 -16.70 -19.34
CA MET A 36 -25.59 -16.21 -19.73
C MET A 36 -24.52 -17.27 -19.52
N ARG A 37 -23.61 -17.42 -20.48
CA ARG A 37 -22.46 -18.33 -20.41
C ARG A 37 -21.15 -17.60 -20.11
N LEU A 38 -20.15 -18.32 -19.60
CA LEU A 38 -18.84 -17.74 -19.30
C LEU A 38 -18.12 -17.16 -20.52
N ASP A 39 -18.31 -17.72 -21.71
CA ASP A 39 -17.74 -17.17 -22.96
C ASP A 39 -18.38 -15.84 -23.39
N GLN A 40 -19.42 -15.40 -22.68
CA GLN A 40 -20.23 -14.20 -22.99
C GLN A 40 -20.02 -13.05 -21.99
N ILE A 41 -19.09 -13.21 -21.05
CA ILE A 41 -18.65 -12.14 -20.16
C ILE A 41 -17.21 -11.73 -20.50
N GLN A 42 -16.83 -10.52 -20.13
CA GLN A 42 -15.46 -10.03 -20.22
C GLN A 42 -15.03 -9.53 -18.84
N VAL A 43 -13.82 -9.89 -18.43
CA VAL A 43 -13.22 -9.52 -17.15
C VAL A 43 -11.82 -8.94 -17.33
N ILE A 44 -11.36 -8.22 -16.32
CA ILE A 44 -9.98 -7.74 -16.24
C ILE A 44 -9.16 -8.72 -15.41
N GLY A 45 -7.92 -8.92 -15.85
CA GLY A 45 -6.91 -9.61 -15.08
C GLY A 45 -5.66 -8.77 -14.87
N SER A 46 -4.90 -9.13 -13.84
CA SER A 46 -3.53 -8.62 -13.66
C SER A 46 -2.54 -9.59 -14.30
N HIS A 47 -1.55 -9.06 -14.99
CA HIS A 47 -0.39 -9.78 -15.50
C HIS A 47 0.66 -9.90 -14.38
N ASN A 48 1.35 -11.03 -14.26
CA ASN A 48 2.29 -11.30 -13.17
C ASN A 48 1.74 -10.92 -11.78
N SER A 49 0.54 -11.39 -11.44
CA SER A 49 -0.26 -10.89 -10.30
C SER A 49 0.43 -10.98 -8.94
N TYR A 50 1.50 -11.76 -8.82
CA TYR A 50 2.29 -11.92 -7.61
C TYR A 50 3.47 -10.92 -7.52
N HIS A 51 3.74 -10.13 -8.56
CA HIS A 51 4.93 -9.28 -8.67
C HIS A 51 4.99 -8.22 -7.55
N ALA A 52 5.94 -8.36 -6.64
CA ALA A 52 6.07 -7.48 -5.46
C ALA A 52 6.95 -6.23 -5.71
N GLY A 53 7.38 -6.02 -6.95
CA GLY A 53 8.30 -4.97 -7.34
C GLY A 53 9.77 -5.26 -7.00
N LEU A 54 10.66 -4.57 -7.72
CA LEU A 54 12.10 -4.70 -7.53
C LEU A 54 12.55 -4.07 -6.20
N ALA A 55 13.47 -4.75 -5.51
CA ALA A 55 14.16 -4.15 -4.37
C ALA A 55 15.05 -2.97 -4.85
N PRO A 56 15.19 -1.88 -4.06
CA PRO A 56 15.88 -0.67 -4.51
C PRO A 56 17.29 -0.89 -5.07
N SER A 57 18.12 -1.71 -4.42
CA SER A 57 19.47 -2.00 -4.90
C SER A 57 19.47 -2.79 -6.22
N ILE A 58 18.49 -3.68 -6.42
CA ILE A 58 18.34 -4.43 -7.67
C ILE A 58 17.88 -3.49 -8.78
N ALA A 59 16.89 -2.64 -8.51
CA ALA A 59 16.44 -1.61 -9.46
C ALA A 59 17.59 -0.68 -9.86
N ALA A 60 18.40 -0.23 -8.90
CA ALA A 60 19.58 0.59 -9.17
C ALA A 60 20.65 -0.15 -9.99
N LEU A 61 20.88 -1.44 -9.69
CA LEU A 61 21.81 -2.27 -10.46
C LEU A 61 21.33 -2.43 -11.91
N LEU A 62 20.06 -2.76 -12.12
CA LEU A 62 19.47 -2.89 -13.45
C LEU A 62 19.48 -1.56 -14.19
N ALA A 63 19.14 -0.44 -13.54
CA ALA A 63 19.20 0.87 -14.17
C ALA A 63 20.60 1.23 -14.69
N ARG A 64 21.67 0.68 -14.09
CA ARG A 64 23.05 0.85 -14.57
C ARG A 64 23.42 -0.11 -15.70
N ARG A 65 22.96 -1.37 -15.64
CA ARG A 65 23.38 -2.46 -16.55
C ARG A 65 22.46 -2.65 -17.74
N ASP A 66 21.16 -2.58 -17.50
CA ASP A 66 20.09 -2.74 -18.47
C ASP A 66 18.90 -1.80 -18.13
N PRO A 67 18.99 -0.52 -18.54
CA PRO A 67 17.95 0.46 -18.28
C PRO A 67 16.58 0.10 -18.87
N ARG A 68 16.55 -0.70 -19.96
CA ARG A 68 15.28 -1.09 -20.59
C ARG A 68 14.55 -2.10 -19.72
N SER A 69 15.25 -3.13 -19.25
CA SER A 69 14.67 -4.09 -18.30
C SER A 69 14.29 -3.41 -16.99
N ALA A 70 15.12 -2.49 -16.49
CA ALA A 70 14.79 -1.70 -15.30
C ALA A 70 13.45 -0.95 -15.46
N GLN A 71 13.19 -0.39 -16.64
CA GLN A 71 11.92 0.29 -16.93
C GLN A 71 10.75 -0.68 -17.05
N GLY A 72 10.95 -1.82 -17.71
CA GLY A 72 9.91 -2.83 -17.95
C GLY A 72 9.47 -3.59 -16.69
N LEU A 73 10.33 -3.64 -15.67
CA LEU A 73 10.07 -4.31 -14.38
C LEU A 73 9.58 -3.33 -13.30
N ASP A 74 9.30 -2.10 -13.66
CA ASP A 74 9.03 -1.01 -12.73
C ASP A 74 7.53 -0.87 -12.40
N TYR A 75 6.95 -1.95 -11.89
CA TYR A 75 5.58 -2.02 -11.41
C TYR A 75 5.50 -2.98 -10.21
N ALA A 76 4.36 -3.05 -9.55
CA ALA A 76 4.10 -3.99 -8.47
C ALA A 76 2.59 -4.12 -8.31
N HIS A 77 2.16 -5.25 -7.76
CA HIS A 77 0.77 -5.51 -7.43
C HIS A 77 0.56 -5.67 -5.92
N ALA A 78 -0.63 -5.33 -5.46
CA ALA A 78 -1.14 -5.72 -4.15
C ALA A 78 -1.21 -7.26 -4.04
N ASP A 79 -1.48 -7.78 -2.83
CA ASP A 79 -1.70 -9.21 -2.66
C ASP A 79 -2.97 -9.71 -3.40
N LEU A 80 -3.04 -11.02 -3.67
CA LEU A 80 -4.13 -11.59 -4.47
C LEU A 80 -5.54 -11.28 -3.91
N PRO A 81 -5.80 -11.39 -2.59
CA PRO A 81 -7.09 -11.01 -2.00
C PRO A 81 -7.49 -9.56 -2.29
N THR A 82 -6.56 -8.61 -2.14
CA THR A 82 -6.81 -7.19 -2.43
C THR A 82 -7.19 -6.99 -3.89
N GLN A 83 -6.50 -7.66 -4.82
CA GLN A 83 -6.83 -7.58 -6.25
C GLN A 83 -8.25 -8.08 -6.52
N PHE A 84 -8.66 -9.21 -5.89
CA PHE A 84 -10.00 -9.74 -6.05
C PHE A 84 -11.09 -8.84 -5.44
N ASP A 85 -10.81 -8.20 -4.31
CA ASP A 85 -11.71 -7.20 -3.70
C ASP A 85 -11.93 -5.99 -4.61
N HIS A 86 -10.93 -5.66 -5.43
CA HIS A 86 -10.99 -4.60 -6.43
C HIS A 86 -11.51 -5.07 -7.81
N GLY A 87 -12.09 -6.26 -7.91
CA GLY A 87 -12.81 -6.72 -9.09
C GLY A 87 -11.95 -7.44 -10.12
N ILE A 88 -10.69 -7.78 -9.82
CA ILE A 88 -9.88 -8.67 -10.66
C ILE A 88 -10.50 -10.06 -10.63
N ARG A 89 -10.67 -10.67 -11.81
CA ARG A 89 -11.20 -12.04 -11.96
C ARG A 89 -10.29 -12.95 -12.77
N GLN A 90 -9.16 -12.44 -13.26
CA GLN A 90 -8.07 -13.25 -13.81
C GLN A 90 -6.74 -12.86 -13.16
N ILE A 91 -5.96 -13.87 -12.76
CA ILE A 91 -4.59 -13.69 -12.27
C ILE A 91 -3.63 -14.59 -13.03
N GLU A 92 -2.35 -14.25 -12.99
CA GLU A 92 -1.26 -14.93 -13.68
C GLU A 92 -0.14 -15.24 -12.69
N LEU A 93 0.30 -16.49 -12.69
CA LEU A 93 1.33 -17.01 -11.80
C LEU A 93 2.41 -17.70 -12.63
N ASP A 94 3.61 -17.14 -12.63
CA ASP A 94 4.79 -17.75 -13.21
C ASP A 94 5.31 -18.83 -12.28
N ILE A 95 5.55 -20.01 -12.82
CA ILE A 95 5.81 -21.21 -12.05
C ILE A 95 7.09 -21.87 -12.53
N TYR A 96 8.00 -22.06 -11.57
CA TYR A 96 9.26 -22.77 -11.76
C TYR A 96 9.22 -24.09 -11.00
N ALA A 97 9.57 -25.19 -11.67
CA ALA A 97 9.80 -26.46 -10.99
C ALA A 97 11.13 -26.42 -10.21
N ASP A 98 11.10 -26.92 -8.98
CA ASP A 98 12.28 -27.16 -8.16
C ASP A 98 12.09 -28.48 -7.40
N THR A 99 12.23 -29.60 -8.13
CA THR A 99 11.87 -30.92 -7.61
C THR A 99 12.79 -31.35 -6.45
N ALA A 100 14.05 -30.91 -6.46
CA ALA A 100 15.00 -31.18 -5.38
C ALA A 100 14.96 -30.12 -4.26
N GLY A 101 14.48 -28.92 -4.55
CA GLY A 101 14.59 -27.76 -3.68
C GLY A 101 15.97 -27.11 -3.76
N GLY A 102 16.03 -25.82 -3.45
CA GLY A 102 17.29 -25.09 -3.31
C GLY A 102 17.83 -24.50 -4.60
N ARG A 103 17.23 -24.78 -5.76
CA ARG A 103 17.69 -24.24 -7.07
C ARG A 103 17.76 -22.72 -7.06
N PHE A 104 16.79 -22.08 -6.42
CA PHE A 104 16.64 -20.62 -6.40
C PHE A 104 17.00 -20.00 -5.04
N ALA A 105 17.59 -20.77 -4.12
CA ALA A 105 17.84 -20.33 -2.75
C ALA A 105 19.07 -19.41 -2.59
N HIS A 106 19.88 -19.27 -3.64
CA HIS A 106 21.13 -18.51 -3.61
C HIS A 106 21.23 -17.60 -4.86
N PRO A 107 20.43 -16.51 -4.92
CA PRO A 107 20.43 -15.63 -6.06
C PRO A 107 21.79 -15.03 -6.37
N LYS A 108 22.18 -15.08 -7.64
CA LYS A 108 23.44 -14.48 -8.14
C LYS A 108 23.51 -12.98 -7.91
N THR A 109 22.37 -12.30 -7.82
CA THR A 109 22.29 -10.85 -7.59
C THR A 109 22.94 -10.42 -6.29
N ALA A 110 22.97 -11.25 -5.24
CA ALA A 110 23.71 -10.92 -4.02
C ALA A 110 25.19 -10.62 -4.32
N ARG A 111 25.83 -11.40 -5.21
CA ARG A 111 27.20 -11.18 -5.66
C ARG A 111 27.30 -9.93 -6.54
N TRP A 112 26.38 -9.75 -7.48
CA TRP A 112 26.41 -8.60 -8.39
C TRP A 112 26.21 -7.27 -7.68
N LEU A 113 25.39 -7.23 -6.62
CA LEU A 113 25.23 -6.06 -5.78
C LEU A 113 26.53 -5.73 -5.04
N ALA A 114 27.18 -6.74 -4.44
CA ALA A 114 28.47 -6.56 -3.77
C ALA A 114 29.55 -6.06 -4.74
N GLU A 115 29.66 -6.64 -5.93
CA GLU A 115 30.58 -6.19 -7.00
C GLU A 115 30.31 -4.75 -7.45
N ALA A 116 29.04 -4.32 -7.43
CA ALA A 116 28.62 -2.97 -7.81
C ALA A 116 28.69 -1.94 -6.66
N GLY A 117 29.15 -2.36 -5.47
CA GLY A 117 29.17 -1.52 -4.27
C GLY A 117 27.78 -1.11 -3.78
N LEU A 118 26.76 -1.92 -4.06
CA LEU A 118 25.37 -1.68 -3.66
C LEU A 118 25.01 -2.49 -2.40
N PRO A 119 24.14 -1.96 -1.52
CA PRO A 119 23.68 -2.70 -0.34
C PRO A 119 22.99 -4.03 -0.71
N PRO A 120 23.07 -5.07 0.15
CA PRO A 120 22.29 -6.29 -0.03
C PRO A 120 20.81 -5.98 -0.19
N ALA A 121 20.13 -6.72 -1.06
CA ALA A 121 18.70 -6.59 -1.29
C ALA A 121 17.94 -7.78 -0.70
N ASP A 122 16.68 -7.54 -0.34
CA ASP A 122 15.71 -8.62 -0.18
C ASP A 122 15.49 -9.31 -1.54
N THR A 123 15.60 -10.63 -1.57
CA THR A 123 15.38 -11.48 -2.75
C THR A 123 14.28 -12.51 -2.50
N GLY A 124 13.44 -12.30 -1.49
CA GLY A 124 12.40 -13.23 -1.07
C GLY A 124 12.85 -14.27 -0.04
N ASP A 125 11.93 -15.18 0.31
CA ASP A 125 12.13 -16.14 1.40
C ASP A 125 13.03 -17.32 0.96
N GLY A 126 14.31 -17.24 1.33
CA GLY A 126 15.29 -18.30 1.08
C GLY A 126 14.94 -19.64 1.73
N ALA A 127 14.17 -19.69 2.81
CA ALA A 127 13.72 -20.95 3.41
C ALA A 127 12.65 -21.64 2.56
N VAL A 128 11.75 -20.87 1.93
CA VAL A 128 10.81 -21.37 0.92
C VAL A 128 11.55 -21.87 -0.32
N MET A 129 12.55 -21.12 -0.79
CA MET A 129 13.36 -21.50 -1.96
C MET A 129 14.16 -22.79 -1.74
N ARG A 130 14.54 -23.12 -0.49
CA ARG A 130 15.28 -24.36 -0.16
C ARG A 130 14.43 -25.64 -0.19
N ARG A 131 13.11 -25.53 -0.07
CA ARG A 131 12.22 -26.70 -0.05
C ARG A 131 11.93 -27.18 -1.48
N PRO A 132 11.64 -28.47 -1.72
CA PRO A 132 11.07 -28.92 -2.98
C PRO A 132 9.73 -28.26 -3.32
N GLY A 133 9.33 -28.32 -4.59
CA GLY A 133 8.01 -27.92 -5.09
C GLY A 133 8.04 -26.73 -6.05
N PHE A 134 6.86 -26.22 -6.42
CA PHE A 134 6.73 -25.14 -7.38
C PHE A 134 7.01 -23.76 -6.77
N LYS A 135 7.89 -22.98 -7.39
CA LYS A 135 8.21 -21.60 -6.99
C LYS A 135 7.45 -20.61 -7.85
N VAL A 136 7.06 -19.50 -7.23
CA VAL A 136 6.44 -18.37 -7.89
C VAL A 136 7.39 -17.20 -7.78
N MET A 137 7.81 -16.67 -8.92
CA MET A 137 8.72 -15.53 -9.07
C MET A 137 8.73 -15.09 -10.53
N HIS A 138 9.19 -13.88 -10.85
CA HIS A 138 9.18 -13.41 -12.23
C HIS A 138 10.48 -13.78 -12.96
N ILE A 139 11.64 -13.35 -12.45
CA ILE A 139 12.94 -13.64 -13.10
C ILE A 139 13.94 -14.17 -12.07
N PRO A 140 14.50 -15.39 -12.24
CA PRO A 140 15.52 -15.93 -11.36
C PRO A 140 16.70 -14.99 -11.20
N ASP A 141 17.23 -14.93 -9.99
CA ASP A 141 18.28 -14.01 -9.54
C ASP A 141 17.89 -12.53 -9.51
N ILE A 142 17.10 -12.02 -10.46
CA ILE A 142 16.84 -10.59 -10.61
C ILE A 142 15.57 -10.17 -9.87
N ASP A 143 14.45 -10.83 -10.16
CA ASP A 143 13.12 -10.40 -9.77
C ASP A 143 12.37 -11.54 -9.11
N GLN A 144 12.85 -11.89 -7.91
CA GLN A 144 12.40 -13.07 -7.17
C GLN A 144 11.33 -12.79 -6.12
N ARG A 145 11.02 -11.52 -5.86
CA ARG A 145 10.09 -11.14 -4.80
C ARG A 145 8.66 -11.33 -5.29
N ALA A 146 7.87 -12.04 -4.49
CA ALA A 146 6.47 -12.30 -4.77
C ALA A 146 5.60 -11.99 -3.54
N THR A 147 4.39 -11.48 -3.76
CA THR A 147 3.39 -11.23 -2.69
C THR A 147 2.83 -12.54 -2.12
N CYS A 148 3.01 -13.65 -2.85
CA CYS A 148 2.72 -15.00 -2.40
C CYS A 148 3.78 -15.97 -2.93
N GLN A 149 4.28 -16.86 -2.08
CA GLN A 149 5.23 -17.90 -2.47
C GLN A 149 5.30 -18.99 -1.39
N PRO A 150 5.40 -20.30 -1.70
CA PRO A 150 5.41 -20.95 -3.02
C PRO A 150 4.02 -21.01 -3.66
N LEU A 151 3.86 -21.73 -4.79
CA LEU A 151 2.57 -21.88 -5.47
C LEU A 151 1.44 -22.27 -4.51
N LEU A 152 1.66 -23.24 -3.63
CA LEU A 152 0.68 -23.63 -2.60
C LEU A 152 0.23 -22.46 -1.70
N ALA A 153 1.08 -21.48 -1.40
CA ALA A 153 0.68 -20.31 -0.63
C ALA A 153 -0.23 -19.39 -1.46
N CYS A 154 0.11 -19.16 -2.72
CA CYS A 154 -0.75 -18.41 -3.65
C CYS A 154 -2.13 -19.08 -3.80
N LEU A 155 -2.17 -20.39 -4.07
CA LEU A 155 -3.42 -21.13 -4.21
C LEU A 155 -4.27 -21.10 -2.93
N ARG A 156 -3.65 -21.10 -1.75
CA ARG A 156 -4.36 -20.96 -0.47
C ARG A 156 -4.96 -19.57 -0.27
N GLN A 157 -4.29 -18.50 -0.73
CA GLN A 157 -4.88 -17.15 -0.72
C GLN A 157 -6.12 -17.10 -1.62
N VAL A 158 -6.02 -17.65 -2.85
CA VAL A 158 -7.16 -17.76 -3.78
C VAL A 158 -8.33 -18.51 -3.14
N ARG A 159 -8.07 -19.68 -2.55
CA ARG A 159 -9.11 -20.48 -1.89
C ARG A 159 -9.73 -19.77 -0.70
N ALA A 160 -8.92 -19.15 0.16
CA ALA A 160 -9.41 -18.45 1.34
C ALA A 160 -10.34 -17.31 0.96
N TRP A 161 -9.96 -16.51 -0.05
CA TRP A 161 -10.81 -15.44 -0.57
C TRP A 161 -12.08 -15.99 -1.22
N SER A 162 -11.97 -17.05 -2.03
CA SER A 162 -13.12 -17.69 -2.68
C SER A 162 -14.17 -18.19 -1.68
N LEU A 163 -13.73 -18.87 -0.61
CA LEU A 163 -14.62 -19.35 0.47
C LEU A 163 -15.29 -18.22 1.25
N ALA A 164 -14.62 -17.07 1.38
CA ALA A 164 -15.20 -15.88 1.99
C ALA A 164 -16.24 -15.18 1.09
N HIS A 165 -16.21 -15.46 -0.22
CA HIS A 165 -17.04 -14.79 -1.23
C HIS A 165 -17.77 -15.80 -2.14
N PRO A 166 -18.59 -16.73 -1.62
CA PRO A 166 -19.11 -17.88 -2.38
C PRO A 166 -19.94 -17.54 -3.63
N GLY A 167 -20.39 -16.29 -3.78
CA GLY A 167 -21.11 -15.79 -4.96
C GLY A 167 -20.22 -15.14 -6.05
N HIS A 168 -18.90 -15.08 -5.86
CA HIS A 168 -17.98 -14.42 -6.80
C HIS A 168 -18.08 -15.04 -8.20
N LEU A 169 -17.85 -14.24 -9.25
CA LEU A 169 -17.61 -14.78 -10.60
C LEU A 169 -16.38 -15.68 -10.63
N PRO A 170 -16.28 -16.66 -11.54
CA PRO A 170 -15.14 -17.56 -11.57
C PRO A 170 -13.81 -16.82 -11.58
N LEU A 171 -12.86 -17.31 -10.79
CA LEU A 171 -11.49 -16.80 -10.82
C LEU A 171 -10.69 -17.63 -11.83
N PHE A 172 -10.15 -16.96 -12.84
CA PHE A 172 -9.27 -17.57 -13.83
C PHE A 172 -7.82 -17.44 -13.35
N VAL A 173 -7.13 -18.57 -13.19
CA VAL A 173 -5.72 -18.61 -12.78
C VAL A 173 -4.91 -19.13 -13.95
N LEU A 174 -4.18 -18.23 -14.60
CA LEU A 174 -3.23 -18.54 -15.67
C LEU A 174 -1.91 -18.99 -15.04
N LEU A 175 -1.47 -20.18 -15.40
CA LEU A 175 -0.24 -20.81 -14.93
C LEU A 175 0.80 -20.68 -16.05
N GLU A 176 1.73 -19.74 -15.90
CA GLU A 176 2.84 -19.59 -16.84
C GLU A 176 4.00 -20.51 -16.44
N ILE A 177 4.44 -21.37 -17.37
CA ILE A 177 5.45 -22.39 -17.08
C ILE A 177 6.82 -21.86 -17.45
N GLU A 178 7.63 -21.60 -16.44
CA GLU A 178 8.95 -21.04 -16.66
C GLU A 178 10.03 -22.11 -16.70
N GLN A 179 10.57 -22.32 -17.91
CA GLN A 179 11.58 -23.32 -18.20
C GLN A 179 12.55 -22.90 -19.32
N GLY A 180 13.60 -23.69 -19.52
CA GLY A 180 14.59 -23.50 -20.59
C GLY A 180 15.85 -22.75 -20.17
N ALA A 181 16.86 -22.76 -21.04
CA ALA A 181 18.17 -22.17 -20.75
C ALA A 181 18.08 -20.64 -20.60
N ARG A 182 18.59 -20.10 -19.48
CA ARG A 182 18.56 -18.66 -19.15
C ARG A 182 19.93 -18.07 -18.82
N ALA A 183 21.02 -18.62 -19.36
CA ALA A 183 22.37 -18.14 -19.05
C ALA A 183 22.49 -16.61 -19.30
N PRO A 184 23.07 -15.82 -18.36
CA PRO A 184 23.83 -16.25 -17.18
C PRO A 184 23.00 -16.44 -15.89
N LEU A 185 21.67 -16.36 -15.95
CA LEU A 185 20.77 -16.55 -14.80
C LEU A 185 20.73 -18.02 -14.35
N THR A 186 20.17 -18.26 -13.18
CA THR A 186 19.89 -19.59 -12.64
C THR A 186 18.91 -20.30 -13.57
N GLU A 187 19.35 -21.43 -14.12
CA GLU A 187 18.58 -22.18 -15.11
C GLU A 187 17.41 -22.92 -14.45
N PRO A 188 16.16 -22.65 -14.89
CA PRO A 188 14.98 -23.39 -14.47
C PRO A 188 15.07 -24.90 -14.74
N GLU A 189 14.38 -25.69 -13.92
CA GLU A 189 14.20 -27.12 -14.21
C GLU A 189 13.24 -27.32 -15.39
N PRO A 190 13.57 -28.16 -16.39
CA PRO A 190 12.65 -28.46 -17.47
C PRO A 190 11.44 -29.26 -16.97
N PHE A 191 10.25 -28.90 -17.43
CA PHE A 191 9.04 -29.64 -17.16
C PHE A 191 8.99 -30.93 -17.99
N ALA A 192 8.45 -31.98 -17.36
CA ALA A 192 8.11 -33.23 -18.00
C ALA A 192 6.65 -33.59 -17.65
N ALA A 193 6.11 -34.65 -18.27
CA ALA A 193 4.75 -35.12 -17.98
C ALA A 193 4.50 -35.33 -16.46
N ARG A 194 5.44 -35.97 -15.76
CA ARG A 194 5.37 -36.15 -14.29
C ARG A 194 5.36 -34.84 -13.49
N THR A 195 6.00 -33.79 -14.01
CA THR A 195 6.02 -32.46 -13.39
C THR A 195 4.63 -31.85 -13.48
N PHE A 196 3.97 -31.99 -14.63
CA PHE A 196 2.57 -31.57 -14.80
C PHE A 196 1.60 -32.39 -13.93
N ASP A 197 1.85 -33.69 -13.76
CA ASP A 197 1.05 -34.51 -12.83
C ASP A 197 1.18 -34.02 -11.38
N ALA A 198 2.39 -33.60 -10.97
CA ALA A 198 2.63 -33.00 -9.67
C ALA A 198 1.97 -31.62 -9.53
N LEU A 199 1.98 -30.79 -10.58
CA LEU A 199 1.29 -29.50 -10.62
C LEU A 199 -0.21 -29.66 -10.43
N ASP A 200 -0.83 -30.58 -11.18
CA ASP A 200 -2.23 -30.96 -10.99
C ASP A 200 -2.49 -31.49 -9.57
N GLY A 201 -1.51 -32.21 -9.00
CA GLY A 201 -1.53 -32.69 -7.61
C GLY A 201 -1.58 -31.55 -6.58
N GLU A 202 -0.78 -30.49 -6.76
CA GLU A 202 -0.82 -29.31 -5.87
C GLU A 202 -2.17 -28.60 -5.95
N VAL A 203 -2.74 -28.43 -7.14
CA VAL A 203 -4.09 -27.86 -7.32
C VAL A 203 -5.13 -28.69 -6.56
N ARG A 204 -5.15 -30.02 -6.78
CA ARG A 204 -6.09 -30.93 -6.08
C ARG A 204 -5.88 -30.98 -4.57
N SER A 205 -4.68 -30.66 -4.08
CA SER A 205 -4.39 -30.62 -2.64
C SER A 205 -5.02 -29.42 -1.93
N VAL A 206 -5.32 -28.35 -2.67
CA VAL A 206 -5.91 -27.12 -2.14
C VAL A 206 -7.42 -27.10 -2.38
N PHE A 207 -7.88 -27.43 -3.57
CA PHE A 207 -9.27 -27.26 -4.00
C PHE A 207 -10.04 -28.58 -4.02
N ALA A 208 -11.25 -28.57 -3.47
CA ALA A 208 -12.18 -29.69 -3.61
C ALA A 208 -12.77 -29.72 -5.04
N PRO A 209 -13.27 -30.87 -5.53
CA PRO A 209 -13.85 -30.95 -6.88
C PRO A 209 -14.99 -29.97 -7.16
N GLY A 210 -15.73 -29.55 -6.13
CA GLY A 210 -16.79 -28.54 -6.24
C GLY A 210 -16.28 -27.11 -6.37
N ASP A 211 -15.05 -26.84 -5.95
CA ASP A 211 -14.39 -25.52 -6.02
C ASP A 211 -13.86 -25.23 -7.43
N LEU A 212 -13.86 -26.22 -8.34
CA LEU A 212 -13.20 -26.15 -9.63
C LEU A 212 -14.20 -26.23 -10.79
N LEU A 213 -13.86 -25.56 -11.89
CA LEU A 213 -14.42 -25.84 -13.22
C LEU A 213 -13.32 -26.43 -14.12
N THR A 214 -13.36 -27.74 -14.35
CA THR A 214 -12.30 -28.49 -15.07
C THR A 214 -12.64 -28.76 -16.54
N PRO A 215 -11.64 -29.11 -17.38
CA PRO A 215 -11.87 -29.54 -18.76
C PRO A 215 -12.89 -30.68 -18.90
N ASP A 216 -12.87 -31.65 -17.98
CA ASP A 216 -13.81 -32.77 -17.99
C ASP A 216 -15.25 -32.33 -17.74
N GLN A 217 -15.46 -31.37 -16.84
CA GLN A 217 -16.78 -30.83 -16.55
C GLN A 217 -17.34 -29.99 -17.71
N VAL A 218 -16.49 -29.24 -18.42
CA VAL A 218 -16.91 -28.50 -19.62
C VAL A 218 -17.19 -29.44 -20.79
N ARG A 219 -16.38 -30.50 -20.95
CA ARG A 219 -16.57 -31.49 -22.01
C ARG A 219 -17.86 -32.31 -21.82
N GLY A 220 -18.18 -32.70 -20.59
CA GLY A 220 -19.27 -33.62 -20.30
C GLY A 220 -19.14 -34.91 -21.12
N ASP A 221 -20.23 -35.30 -21.77
CA ASP A 221 -20.31 -36.51 -22.60
C ASP A 221 -19.89 -36.29 -24.07
N ALA A 222 -19.46 -35.09 -24.44
CA ALA A 222 -19.02 -34.79 -25.80
C ALA A 222 -17.72 -35.56 -26.16
N PRO A 223 -17.51 -35.92 -27.44
CA PRO A 223 -16.34 -36.69 -27.87
C PRO A 223 -15.01 -35.95 -27.64
N SER A 224 -15.02 -34.62 -27.71
CA SER A 224 -13.88 -33.75 -27.46
C SER A 224 -14.32 -32.45 -26.80
N LEU A 225 -13.38 -31.75 -26.16
CA LEU A 225 -13.66 -30.47 -25.53
C LEU A 225 -14.04 -29.42 -26.57
N ARG A 226 -13.37 -29.42 -27.72
CA ARG A 226 -13.74 -28.59 -28.88
C ARG A 226 -15.16 -28.83 -29.34
N ALA A 227 -15.61 -30.08 -29.42
CA ALA A 227 -16.97 -30.40 -29.82
C ALA A 227 -18.01 -29.86 -28.82
N ALA A 228 -17.73 -29.96 -27.51
CA ALA A 228 -18.59 -29.40 -26.47
C ALA A 228 -18.71 -27.87 -26.60
N VAL A 229 -17.57 -27.17 -26.66
CA VAL A 229 -17.52 -25.71 -26.73
C VAL A 229 -18.15 -25.20 -28.02
N ALA A 230 -17.92 -25.85 -29.16
CA ALA A 230 -18.52 -25.45 -30.42
C ALA A 230 -20.05 -25.62 -30.44
N ALA A 231 -20.58 -26.66 -29.79
CA ALA A 231 -22.02 -26.96 -29.79
C ALA A 231 -22.81 -26.17 -28.73
N HIS A 232 -22.20 -25.91 -27.58
CA HIS A 232 -22.91 -25.42 -26.39
C HIS A 232 -22.30 -24.17 -25.74
N GLY A 233 -21.12 -23.75 -26.21
CA GLY A 233 -20.32 -22.73 -25.53
C GLY A 233 -19.80 -23.19 -24.18
N TRP A 234 -19.52 -22.25 -23.28
CA TRP A 234 -19.09 -22.55 -21.91
C TRP A 234 -20.28 -22.69 -20.96
N PRO A 235 -20.10 -23.28 -19.76
CA PRO A 235 -21.17 -23.36 -18.77
C PRO A 235 -21.80 -22.01 -18.42
N ALA A 236 -23.04 -22.06 -17.93
CA ALA A 236 -23.74 -20.87 -17.45
C ALA A 236 -22.98 -20.18 -16.30
N VAL A 237 -22.98 -18.84 -16.27
CA VAL A 237 -22.33 -18.04 -15.22
C VAL A 237 -22.81 -18.48 -13.84
N ALA A 238 -24.13 -18.65 -13.66
CA ALA A 238 -24.72 -19.09 -12.41
C ALA A 238 -24.17 -20.45 -11.90
N ALA A 239 -23.89 -21.40 -12.81
CA ALA A 239 -23.34 -22.71 -12.47
C ALA A 239 -21.83 -22.69 -12.21
N ALA A 240 -21.17 -21.57 -12.54
CA ALA A 240 -19.73 -21.40 -12.41
C ALA A 240 -19.33 -20.49 -11.25
N ARG A 241 -20.26 -19.75 -10.64
CA ARG A 241 -19.99 -18.92 -9.46
C ARG A 241 -19.29 -19.71 -8.36
N GLY A 242 -18.38 -19.04 -7.65
CA GLY A 242 -17.59 -19.63 -6.57
C GLY A 242 -16.51 -20.60 -7.04
N LYS A 243 -16.32 -20.82 -8.35
CA LYS A 243 -15.35 -21.78 -8.88
C LYS A 243 -14.06 -21.12 -9.36
N ILE A 244 -13.02 -21.93 -9.42
CA ILE A 244 -11.69 -21.59 -9.95
C ILE A 244 -11.47 -22.33 -11.27
N VAL A 245 -10.96 -21.61 -12.26
CA VAL A 245 -10.63 -22.14 -13.59
C VAL A 245 -9.13 -22.01 -13.80
N PHE A 246 -8.42 -23.12 -13.99
CA PHE A 246 -6.99 -23.09 -14.29
C PHE A 246 -6.75 -23.09 -15.79
N LEU A 247 -5.84 -22.21 -16.24
CA LEU A 247 -5.44 -22.05 -17.62
C LEU A 247 -3.93 -22.26 -17.70
N LEU A 248 -3.44 -22.92 -18.74
CA LEU A 248 -2.02 -23.12 -18.97
C LEU A 248 -1.54 -22.13 -20.03
N ASP A 249 -0.55 -21.31 -19.68
CA ASP A 249 0.11 -20.44 -20.64
C ASP A 249 0.96 -21.26 -21.63
N GLN A 250 1.38 -20.61 -22.71
CA GLN A 250 2.42 -21.02 -23.63
C GLN A 250 2.09 -22.34 -24.33
N ARG A 251 1.68 -22.20 -25.59
CA ARG A 251 1.34 -23.32 -26.49
C ARG A 251 2.40 -24.43 -26.56
N SER A 252 3.68 -24.10 -26.37
CA SER A 252 4.80 -25.05 -26.36
C SER A 252 4.67 -26.14 -25.29
N ASN A 253 3.93 -25.88 -24.21
CA ASN A 253 3.75 -26.84 -23.10
C ASN A 253 2.62 -27.85 -23.34
N ARG A 254 1.78 -27.61 -24.35
CA ARG A 254 0.54 -28.36 -24.59
C ARG A 254 0.78 -29.86 -24.75
N ASP A 255 1.71 -30.26 -25.61
CA ASP A 255 1.90 -31.67 -25.95
C ASP A 255 2.43 -32.46 -24.74
N LEU A 256 3.30 -31.85 -23.94
CA LEU A 256 3.78 -32.42 -22.67
C LEU A 256 2.66 -32.52 -21.64
N TYR A 257 1.77 -31.52 -21.54
CA TYR A 257 0.62 -31.55 -20.64
C TYR A 257 -0.40 -32.63 -21.05
N LEU A 258 -0.57 -32.88 -22.35
CA LEU A 258 -1.49 -33.92 -22.86
C LEU A 258 -0.94 -35.35 -22.76
N ALA A 259 0.35 -35.53 -22.48
CA ALA A 259 0.96 -36.85 -22.38
C ALA A 259 0.25 -37.68 -21.29
N GLY A 260 -0.35 -38.82 -21.69
CA GLY A 260 -1.16 -39.68 -20.81
C GLY A 260 -2.60 -39.21 -20.58
N HIS A 261 -2.98 -38.03 -21.07
CA HIS A 261 -4.26 -37.36 -20.82
C HIS A 261 -4.89 -36.82 -22.11
N PRO A 262 -5.22 -37.69 -23.10
CA PRO A 262 -5.72 -37.25 -24.40
C PRO A 262 -7.01 -36.44 -24.26
N GLY A 263 -7.03 -35.24 -24.86
CA GLY A 263 -8.15 -34.31 -24.77
C GLY A 263 -8.40 -33.76 -23.35
N LEU A 264 -7.33 -33.63 -22.54
CA LEU A 264 -7.34 -33.14 -21.16
C LEU A 264 -8.10 -34.02 -20.15
N ARG A 265 -8.33 -35.30 -20.45
CA ARG A 265 -9.00 -36.22 -19.54
C ARG A 265 -8.27 -36.30 -18.19
N GLY A 266 -8.91 -35.89 -17.11
CA GLY A 266 -8.34 -35.88 -15.75
C GLY A 266 -7.39 -34.72 -15.45
N ARG A 267 -7.14 -33.80 -16.39
CA ARG A 267 -6.28 -32.61 -16.18
C ARG A 267 -7.04 -31.50 -15.45
N MET A 268 -6.30 -30.66 -14.74
CA MET A 268 -6.89 -29.55 -13.96
C MET A 268 -6.99 -28.25 -14.77
N ALA A 269 -6.11 -28.03 -15.74
CA ALA A 269 -6.04 -26.79 -16.52
C ALA A 269 -6.46 -26.97 -17.99
N PHE A 270 -6.97 -25.88 -18.57
CA PHE A 270 -7.19 -25.76 -20.03
C PHE A 270 -5.91 -25.30 -20.72
N THR A 271 -5.51 -25.97 -21.80
CA THR A 271 -4.30 -25.64 -22.57
C THR A 271 -4.50 -24.42 -23.47
N ASN A 272 -3.43 -23.64 -23.70
CA ASN A 272 -3.38 -22.67 -24.80
C ASN A 272 -3.35 -23.42 -26.16
N ALA A 273 -4.54 -23.80 -26.63
CA ALA A 273 -4.71 -24.74 -27.72
C ALA A 273 -4.95 -24.06 -29.09
N PRO A 274 -4.47 -24.63 -30.19
CA PRO A 274 -4.95 -24.26 -31.52
C PRO A 274 -6.46 -24.47 -31.63
N PRO A 275 -7.19 -23.61 -32.36
CA PRO A 275 -8.65 -23.61 -32.36
C PRO A 275 -9.27 -24.88 -32.99
N ASP A 276 -8.49 -25.64 -33.74
CA ASP A 276 -8.94 -26.87 -34.41
C ASP A 276 -8.50 -28.15 -33.68
N ALA A 277 -7.76 -28.02 -32.57
CA ALA A 277 -7.35 -29.15 -31.74
C ALA A 277 -8.50 -29.72 -30.90
N ASP A 278 -8.43 -30.98 -30.50
CA ASP A 278 -9.53 -31.63 -29.76
C ASP A 278 -9.71 -31.11 -28.32
N ASP A 279 -8.66 -30.55 -27.73
CA ASP A 279 -8.65 -29.85 -26.45
C ASP A 279 -8.95 -28.35 -26.56
N ALA A 280 -9.35 -27.85 -27.74
CA ALA A 280 -9.60 -26.42 -27.93
C ALA A 280 -10.81 -25.93 -27.12
N ALA A 281 -10.53 -25.07 -26.14
CA ALA A 281 -11.53 -24.29 -25.40
C ALA A 281 -10.99 -22.91 -25.00
N PHE A 282 -9.68 -22.83 -24.74
CA PHE A 282 -8.97 -21.62 -24.36
C PHE A 282 -7.77 -21.39 -25.29
N THR A 283 -7.42 -20.13 -25.54
CA THR A 283 -6.16 -19.76 -26.18
C THR A 283 -5.75 -18.34 -25.80
N GLU A 284 -4.46 -18.07 -25.92
CA GLU A 284 -3.92 -16.72 -25.74
C GLU A 284 -3.51 -16.13 -27.08
N LEU A 285 -3.79 -14.85 -27.24
CA LEU A 285 -3.46 -14.10 -28.45
C LEU A 285 -3.09 -12.66 -28.06
N ASN A 286 -1.91 -12.53 -27.44
CA ASN A 286 -1.43 -11.28 -26.84
C ASN A 286 -1.12 -10.17 -27.86
N ASP A 287 -0.65 -10.54 -29.05
CA ASP A 287 -0.21 -9.61 -30.10
C ASP A 287 -0.98 -9.79 -31.42
N GLY A 288 -2.14 -10.44 -31.37
CA GLY A 288 -2.99 -10.64 -32.56
C GLY A 288 -3.91 -9.44 -32.85
N PRO A 289 -4.34 -9.28 -34.12
CA PRO A 289 -5.27 -8.22 -34.47
C PRO A 289 -6.66 -8.46 -33.83
N PRO A 290 -7.39 -7.40 -33.43
CA PRO A 290 -8.70 -7.52 -32.78
C PRO A 290 -9.71 -8.37 -33.55
N GLU A 291 -9.65 -8.38 -34.88
CA GLU A 291 -10.55 -9.15 -35.74
C GLU A 291 -10.30 -10.66 -35.62
N ALA A 292 -9.03 -11.07 -35.46
CA ALA A 292 -8.66 -12.47 -35.27
C ALA A 292 -9.12 -12.96 -33.89
N ILE A 293 -8.97 -12.14 -32.85
CA ILE A 293 -9.50 -12.41 -31.52
C ILE A 293 -11.03 -12.55 -31.58
N ALA A 294 -11.73 -11.59 -32.19
CA ALA A 294 -13.18 -11.62 -32.33
C ALA A 294 -13.68 -12.86 -33.09
N ALA A 295 -12.92 -13.35 -34.08
CA ALA A 295 -13.25 -14.59 -34.79
C ALA A 295 -13.19 -15.83 -33.87
N LEU A 296 -12.21 -15.91 -32.96
CA LEU A 296 -12.11 -16.97 -31.97
C LEU A 296 -13.22 -16.87 -30.91
N VAL A 297 -13.52 -15.66 -30.46
CA VAL A 297 -14.61 -15.38 -29.50
C VAL A 297 -15.97 -15.83 -30.06
N ARG A 298 -16.25 -15.58 -31.34
CA ARG A 298 -17.48 -16.07 -32.01
C ARG A 298 -17.54 -17.59 -32.14
N ARG A 299 -16.42 -18.30 -32.00
CA ARG A 299 -16.35 -19.77 -31.95
C ARG A 299 -16.47 -20.32 -30.53
N HIS A 300 -16.88 -19.49 -29.57
CA HIS A 300 -16.99 -19.83 -28.15
C HIS A 300 -15.66 -20.17 -27.46
N MET A 301 -14.53 -19.87 -28.08
CA MET A 301 -13.24 -19.98 -27.38
C MET A 301 -13.11 -18.87 -26.35
N LEU A 302 -12.60 -19.22 -25.17
CA LEU A 302 -12.12 -18.27 -24.19
C LEU A 302 -10.78 -17.73 -24.68
N VAL A 303 -10.65 -16.42 -24.84
CA VAL A 303 -9.43 -15.78 -25.32
C VAL A 303 -8.84 -14.85 -24.27
N ARG A 304 -7.55 -15.00 -23.98
CA ARG A 304 -6.75 -14.04 -23.20
C ARG A 304 -5.90 -13.18 -24.13
N THR A 305 -5.84 -11.88 -23.84
CA THR A 305 -4.95 -10.92 -24.49
C THR A 305 -4.48 -9.87 -23.48
N ARG A 306 -3.57 -8.98 -23.90
CA ARG A 306 -2.98 -7.93 -23.04
C ARG A 306 -3.36 -6.53 -23.48
N ALA A 307 -3.70 -5.69 -22.52
CA ALA A 307 -3.98 -4.27 -22.73
C ALA A 307 -2.70 -3.40 -22.84
N ASP A 308 -1.59 -3.89 -22.31
CA ASP A 308 -0.29 -3.20 -22.26
C ASP A 308 0.85 -4.23 -22.21
N ALA A 309 2.09 -3.77 -22.42
CA ALA A 309 3.28 -4.62 -22.27
C ALA A 309 4.52 -3.80 -21.87
N ASN A 310 5.32 -4.35 -20.97
CA ASN A 310 6.62 -3.79 -20.57
C ASN A 310 6.52 -2.33 -20.09
N THR A 311 5.40 -1.96 -19.45
CA THR A 311 5.10 -0.59 -18.98
C THR A 311 5.01 0.50 -20.08
N MET A 312 5.13 0.15 -21.37
CA MET A 312 5.33 1.15 -22.42
C MET A 312 4.11 2.05 -22.64
N GLU A 313 2.94 1.45 -22.80
CA GLU A 313 1.67 2.14 -22.97
C GLU A 313 1.37 3.02 -21.75
N ALA A 314 1.60 2.48 -20.55
CA ALA A 314 1.41 3.18 -19.29
C ALA A 314 2.30 4.40 -19.13
N ARG A 315 3.59 4.32 -19.50
CA ARG A 315 4.52 5.46 -19.45
C ARG A 315 4.20 6.53 -20.49
N ARG A 316 3.60 6.15 -21.63
CA ARG A 316 3.15 7.08 -22.67
C ARG A 316 1.76 7.65 -22.41
N GLY A 317 0.98 7.01 -21.54
CA GLY A 317 -0.43 7.31 -21.36
C GLY A 317 -1.26 6.95 -22.60
N ASP A 318 -0.83 5.95 -23.38
CA ASP A 318 -1.44 5.56 -24.66
C ASP A 318 -2.49 4.46 -24.46
N PRO A 319 -3.80 4.74 -24.65
CA PRO A 319 -4.86 3.76 -24.45
C PRO A 319 -5.10 2.84 -25.66
N ALA A 320 -4.41 3.01 -26.80
CA ALA A 320 -4.79 2.37 -28.05
C ALA A 320 -4.84 0.84 -27.97
N ARG A 321 -3.82 0.22 -27.35
CA ARG A 321 -3.77 -1.24 -27.17
C ARG A 321 -4.87 -1.74 -26.24
N ARG A 322 -5.08 -1.07 -25.10
CA ARG A 322 -6.17 -1.35 -24.16
C ARG A 322 -7.53 -1.33 -24.84
N ASP A 323 -7.82 -0.27 -25.58
CA ASP A 323 -9.13 -0.08 -26.20
C ASP A 323 -9.36 -1.14 -27.30
N ALA A 324 -8.32 -1.47 -28.07
CA ALA A 324 -8.36 -2.55 -29.06
C ALA A 324 -8.58 -3.93 -28.41
N ALA A 325 -7.87 -4.24 -27.32
CA ALA A 325 -8.02 -5.48 -26.55
C ALA A 325 -9.45 -5.61 -26.00
N LEU A 326 -9.98 -4.57 -25.37
CA LEU A 326 -11.34 -4.54 -24.84
C LEU A 326 -12.40 -4.70 -25.94
N ALA A 327 -12.25 -4.01 -27.07
CA ALA A 327 -13.19 -4.05 -28.19
C ALA A 327 -13.17 -5.40 -28.95
N SER A 328 -12.05 -6.13 -28.91
CA SER A 328 -11.89 -7.41 -29.59
C SER A 328 -12.83 -8.53 -29.07
N GLY A 329 -13.38 -8.34 -27.87
CA GLY A 329 -14.19 -9.36 -27.20
C GLY A 329 -13.37 -10.47 -26.54
N ALA A 330 -12.04 -10.36 -26.42
CA ALA A 330 -11.29 -11.25 -25.53
C ALA A 330 -11.94 -11.29 -24.15
N GLN A 331 -12.24 -12.47 -23.61
CA GLN A 331 -12.92 -12.60 -22.33
C GLN A 331 -11.99 -12.24 -21.17
N LEU A 332 -10.69 -12.48 -21.32
CA LEU A 332 -9.67 -12.18 -20.31
C LEU A 332 -8.73 -11.11 -20.85
N VAL A 333 -8.77 -9.89 -20.30
CA VAL A 333 -7.88 -8.79 -20.70
C VAL A 333 -6.92 -8.50 -19.54
N SER A 334 -5.67 -8.91 -19.70
CA SER A 334 -4.61 -8.76 -18.69
C SER A 334 -3.90 -7.41 -18.79
N THR A 335 -3.48 -6.85 -17.67
CA THR A 335 -2.75 -5.57 -17.57
C THR A 335 -1.76 -5.55 -16.40
N ASP A 336 -0.70 -4.76 -16.50
CA ASP A 336 0.15 -4.40 -15.35
C ASP A 336 -0.46 -3.25 -14.51
N TYR A 337 -1.55 -2.61 -14.98
CA TYR A 337 -2.13 -1.39 -14.40
C TYR A 337 -3.66 -1.47 -14.30
N PRO A 338 -4.20 -2.32 -13.42
CA PRO A 338 -5.65 -2.37 -13.19
C PRO A 338 -6.18 -1.05 -12.61
N ASP A 339 -7.50 -0.82 -12.70
CA ASP A 339 -8.14 0.44 -12.31
C ASP A 339 -7.77 0.97 -10.92
N PHE A 340 -7.53 0.08 -9.94
CA PHE A 340 -7.17 0.44 -8.57
C PHE A 340 -5.65 0.64 -8.36
N GLU A 341 -4.83 0.35 -9.37
CA GLU A 341 -3.36 0.53 -9.41
C GLU A 341 -2.95 1.32 -10.66
N PRO A 342 -3.38 2.58 -10.80
CA PRO A 342 -3.04 3.39 -11.96
C PRO A 342 -1.54 3.65 -12.04
N ALA A 343 -1.01 3.70 -13.27
CA ALA A 343 0.38 4.00 -13.54
C ALA A 343 0.79 5.36 -12.97
N ARG A 344 1.80 5.36 -12.08
CA ARG A 344 2.24 6.56 -11.35
C ARG A 344 2.76 7.71 -12.22
N TRP A 345 3.07 7.46 -13.49
CA TRP A 345 3.61 8.49 -14.40
C TRP A 345 2.52 9.28 -15.14
N THR A 346 1.40 8.63 -15.47
CA THR A 346 0.38 9.19 -16.39
C THR A 346 -1.05 9.02 -15.89
N GLY A 347 -1.28 8.18 -14.88
CA GLY A 347 -2.61 7.74 -14.48
C GLY A 347 -3.25 6.71 -15.42
N TYR A 348 -2.49 6.16 -16.38
CA TYR A 348 -2.94 5.06 -17.25
C TYR A 348 -3.43 3.89 -16.39
N ARG A 349 -4.59 3.34 -16.76
CA ARG A 349 -5.22 2.22 -16.08
C ARG A 349 -6.15 1.47 -17.03
N VAL A 350 -6.40 0.22 -16.69
CA VAL A 350 -7.27 -0.68 -17.42
C VAL A 350 -8.36 -1.20 -16.50
N GLY A 351 -9.59 -0.97 -16.95
CA GLY A 351 -10.79 -1.35 -16.25
C GLY A 351 -11.96 -1.46 -17.21
N LEU A 352 -13.10 -1.85 -16.67
CA LEU A 352 -14.38 -1.79 -17.37
C LEU A 352 -15.07 -0.45 -17.04
N GLU A 353 -16.38 -0.33 -17.26
CA GLU A 353 -17.09 0.81 -16.67
C GLU A 353 -16.90 0.79 -15.15
N THR A 354 -16.79 1.98 -14.55
CA THR A 354 -16.33 2.14 -13.16
C THR A 354 -17.01 1.16 -12.21
N GLY A 355 -16.23 0.37 -11.45
CA GLY A 355 -16.74 -0.55 -10.43
C GLY A 355 -17.34 -1.86 -10.94
N LEU A 356 -17.28 -2.15 -12.24
CA LEU A 356 -17.64 -3.47 -12.77
C LEU A 356 -16.45 -4.43 -12.70
N ALA A 357 -16.62 -5.59 -12.05
CA ALA A 357 -15.67 -6.71 -12.10
C ALA A 357 -15.78 -7.52 -13.42
N ALA A 358 -16.93 -7.45 -14.07
CA ALA A 358 -17.20 -8.04 -15.36
C ALA A 358 -18.26 -7.24 -16.12
N ARG A 359 -18.25 -7.37 -17.44
CA ARG A 359 -19.30 -6.82 -18.33
C ARG A 359 -19.74 -7.83 -19.37
N CYS A 360 -20.83 -7.52 -20.05
CA CYS A 360 -21.28 -8.24 -21.23
C CYS A 360 -20.18 -8.17 -22.30
N ASN A 361 -19.82 -9.32 -22.84
CA ASN A 361 -18.82 -9.37 -23.90
C ASN A 361 -19.33 -8.64 -25.16
N PRO A 362 -18.57 -7.68 -25.72
CA PRO A 362 -19.04 -6.87 -26.86
C PRO A 362 -19.20 -7.67 -28.17
N VAL A 363 -18.70 -8.91 -28.23
CA VAL A 363 -18.75 -9.76 -29.43
C VAL A 363 -19.69 -10.96 -29.26
N SER A 364 -19.68 -11.64 -28.10
CA SER A 364 -20.38 -12.91 -27.89
C SER A 364 -21.63 -12.81 -27.00
N ALA A 365 -21.86 -11.69 -26.31
CA ALA A 365 -23.01 -11.55 -25.43
C ALA A 365 -24.33 -11.43 -26.22
N PRO A 366 -25.44 -11.98 -25.69
CA PRO A 366 -26.75 -11.83 -26.30
C PRO A 366 -27.24 -10.37 -26.18
N ALA A 367 -28.11 -9.91 -27.10
CA ALA A 367 -28.61 -8.54 -27.13
C ALA A 367 -29.34 -8.09 -25.84
N GLY A 368 -29.88 -9.03 -25.07
CA GLY A 368 -30.52 -8.78 -23.78
C GLY A 368 -29.58 -8.67 -22.59
N CYS A 369 -28.27 -8.84 -22.79
CA CYS A 369 -27.29 -8.82 -21.71
C CYS A 369 -27.26 -7.44 -21.02
N ARG A 370 -27.06 -7.46 -19.70
CA ARG A 370 -26.95 -6.28 -18.84
C ARG A 370 -25.78 -6.48 -17.89
N ASP A 371 -24.82 -5.56 -17.91
CA ASP A 371 -23.62 -5.63 -17.06
C ASP A 371 -23.96 -5.79 -15.57
N ALA A 372 -24.95 -5.01 -15.10
CA ALA A 372 -25.43 -5.04 -13.72
C ALA A 372 -26.07 -6.38 -13.30
N ALA A 373 -26.39 -7.26 -14.26
CA ALA A 373 -26.89 -8.60 -13.97
C ALA A 373 -25.74 -9.61 -13.77
N ILE A 374 -24.50 -9.34 -14.24
CA ILE A 374 -23.41 -10.34 -14.21
C ILE A 374 -22.76 -10.44 -12.83
N GLU A 375 -22.49 -9.33 -12.17
CA GLU A 375 -22.02 -9.30 -10.79
C GLU A 375 -22.52 -7.99 -10.19
N PRO A 376 -23.01 -7.97 -8.94
CA PRO A 376 -23.27 -6.70 -8.27
C PRO A 376 -22.01 -5.86 -8.39
N ARG A 377 -22.16 -4.60 -8.81
CA ARG A 377 -21.05 -3.65 -8.90
C ARG A 377 -20.23 -3.82 -7.62
N ALA A 378 -18.94 -4.17 -7.76
CA ALA A 378 -18.04 -4.19 -6.62
C ALA A 378 -18.25 -2.86 -5.89
N PRO A 379 -18.30 -2.83 -4.55
CA PRO A 379 -18.43 -1.57 -3.83
C PRO A 379 -17.46 -0.60 -4.47
N GLU A 380 -18.00 0.46 -5.07
CA GLU A 380 -17.20 1.28 -5.94
C GLU A 380 -15.96 1.70 -5.17
N ALA A 381 -14.77 1.47 -5.76
CA ALA A 381 -13.52 1.75 -5.09
C ALA A 381 -13.63 3.15 -4.46
N PRO A 382 -13.52 3.25 -3.12
CA PRO A 382 -13.82 4.50 -2.43
C PRO A 382 -13.01 5.63 -3.05
N ARG A 383 -13.67 6.65 -3.57
CA ARG A 383 -13.01 7.78 -4.24
C ARG A 383 -12.45 8.72 -3.18
N LEU A 384 -11.20 9.15 -3.36
CA LEU A 384 -10.63 10.20 -2.53
C LEU A 384 -11.40 11.49 -2.76
N ARG A 385 -12.01 12.01 -1.71
CA ARG A 385 -12.69 13.29 -1.70
C ARG A 385 -11.84 14.40 -1.14
N ARG A 386 -11.14 14.11 -0.04
CA ARG A 386 -10.27 15.07 0.64
C ARG A 386 -9.09 14.40 1.26
N LEU A 387 -8.01 15.17 1.37
CA LEU A 387 -6.84 14.81 2.12
C LEU A 387 -6.52 15.92 3.12
N VAL A 388 -6.36 15.56 4.39
CA VAL A 388 -5.82 16.45 5.42
C VAL A 388 -4.45 15.91 5.81
N LEU A 389 -3.40 16.70 5.60
CA LEU A 389 -2.02 16.37 5.96
C LEU A 389 -1.61 17.18 7.20
N VAL A 390 -1.13 16.51 8.23
CA VAL A 390 -0.38 17.13 9.33
C VAL A 390 1.09 16.86 9.09
N MET A 391 1.84 17.89 8.73
CA MET A 391 3.15 17.76 8.13
C MET A 391 4.23 18.40 8.99
N ARG A 392 5.34 17.70 9.22
CA ARG A 392 6.55 18.28 9.83
C ARG A 392 7.20 19.20 8.81
N HIS A 393 7.72 20.35 9.27
CA HIS A 393 8.55 21.21 8.44
C HIS A 393 9.71 20.45 7.75
N GLY A 394 10.23 21.03 6.67
CA GLY A 394 11.36 20.48 5.94
C GLY A 394 12.69 20.61 6.69
N LEU A 395 13.76 20.21 6.01
CA LEU A 395 15.12 20.24 6.55
C LEU A 395 15.54 21.64 6.99
N ARG A 396 15.98 21.75 8.25
CA ARG A 396 16.41 23.01 8.89
C ARG A 396 17.85 22.92 9.39
N SER A 397 18.45 24.07 9.66
CA SER A 397 19.65 24.12 10.48
C SER A 397 19.34 23.77 11.95
N PRO A 398 20.33 23.31 12.73
CA PRO A 398 20.18 23.13 14.18
C PRO A 398 19.75 24.44 14.88
N LEU A 399 19.05 24.34 16.01
CA LEU A 399 18.71 25.51 16.85
C LEU A 399 19.98 26.08 17.49
N ALA A 400 19.96 27.36 17.87
CA ALA A 400 21.12 28.10 18.40
C ALA A 400 21.77 27.45 19.64
N ASP A 401 20.99 26.72 20.44
CA ASP A 401 21.39 26.01 21.65
C ASP A 401 21.10 24.51 21.58
N GLN A 402 20.80 23.98 20.38
CA GLN A 402 20.46 22.56 20.19
C GLN A 402 21.59 21.64 20.66
N VAL A 403 22.84 22.07 20.52
CA VAL A 403 23.99 21.35 21.05
C VAL A 403 24.58 22.15 22.22
N PRO A 404 24.63 21.59 23.44
CA PRO A 404 25.25 22.26 24.58
C PRO A 404 26.71 22.63 24.32
N SER A 405 27.14 23.81 24.76
CA SER A 405 28.52 24.32 24.60
C SER A 405 29.62 23.49 25.29
N ARG A 406 29.23 22.52 26.13
CA ARG A 406 30.11 21.54 26.81
C ARG A 406 30.13 20.16 26.12
N THR A 407 29.38 19.98 25.04
CA THR A 407 29.44 18.79 24.20
C THR A 407 30.69 18.90 23.32
N VAL A 408 31.82 18.51 23.88
CA VAL A 408 33.07 18.32 23.12
C VAL A 408 32.90 17.07 22.26
N ILE A 409 32.32 17.25 21.08
CA ILE A 409 32.82 16.52 19.92
C ILE A 409 34.13 17.22 19.61
N ASP A 410 35.24 16.51 19.46
CA ASP A 410 36.62 17.06 19.39
C ASP A 410 36.91 17.95 18.15
N HIS A 411 35.89 18.54 17.52
CA HIS A 411 35.94 19.36 16.32
C HIS A 411 34.80 20.39 16.27
N ILE A 412 35.01 21.46 15.52
CA ILE A 412 34.09 22.60 15.32
C ILE A 412 32.81 22.10 14.62
N TRP A 413 31.63 22.35 15.21
CA TRP A 413 30.35 22.17 14.52
C TRP A 413 30.35 23.03 13.25
N PRO A 414 29.93 22.49 12.09
CA PRO A 414 29.96 23.26 10.85
C PRO A 414 29.10 24.51 10.96
N GLU A 415 29.57 25.59 10.36
CA GLU A 415 28.78 26.79 10.20
C GLU A 415 27.67 26.54 9.17
N TRP A 416 26.43 26.67 9.62
CA TRP A 416 25.26 26.70 8.76
C TRP A 416 25.03 28.13 8.28
N SER A 417 24.65 28.29 7.02
CA SER A 417 24.21 29.59 6.51
C SER A 417 22.86 29.98 7.10
N GLY A 418 22.68 31.26 7.38
CA GLY A 418 21.39 31.82 7.84
C GLY A 418 21.20 31.78 9.35
N THR A 419 19.97 32.01 9.80
CA THR A 419 19.63 32.00 11.23
C THR A 419 19.46 30.55 11.72
N PRO A 420 20.02 30.17 12.89
CA PRO A 420 19.82 28.84 13.45
C PRO A 420 18.33 28.48 13.60
N GLY A 421 17.96 27.27 13.18
CA GLY A 421 16.59 26.77 13.22
C GLY A 421 15.72 27.15 12.03
N ASP A 422 16.19 28.01 11.13
CA ASP A 422 15.48 28.32 9.88
C ASP A 422 15.60 27.17 8.87
N LEU A 423 14.64 27.13 7.95
CA LEU A 423 14.61 26.17 6.84
C LEU A 423 15.83 26.38 5.92
N THR A 424 16.50 25.31 5.51
CA THR A 424 17.66 25.41 4.60
C THR A 424 17.22 25.48 3.14
N GLU A 425 18.15 25.80 2.23
CA GLU A 425 17.87 25.74 0.78
C GLU A 425 17.47 24.33 0.33
N ALA A 426 18.19 23.30 0.81
CA ALA A 426 17.81 21.90 0.61
C ALA A 426 16.41 21.58 1.19
N GLY A 427 16.06 22.16 2.35
CA GLY A 427 14.71 22.05 2.92
C GLY A 427 13.63 22.72 2.06
N VAL A 428 13.92 23.87 1.45
CA VAL A 428 13.01 24.52 0.49
C VAL A 428 12.79 23.62 -0.74
N ALA A 429 13.86 23.04 -1.29
CA ALA A 429 13.77 22.13 -2.42
C ALA A 429 12.97 20.86 -2.08
N GLN A 430 13.22 20.28 -0.89
CA GLN A 430 12.48 19.16 -0.34
C GLN A 430 10.97 19.43 -0.28
N MET A 431 10.58 20.54 0.34
CA MET A 431 9.16 20.88 0.52
C MET A 431 8.48 21.21 -0.82
N ARG A 432 9.19 21.84 -1.76
CA ARG A 432 8.70 22.02 -3.14
C ARG A 432 8.46 20.68 -3.84
N GLY A 433 9.39 19.73 -3.72
CA GLY A 433 9.25 18.40 -4.29
C GLY A 433 8.03 17.65 -3.74
N LEU A 434 7.83 17.71 -2.42
CA LEU A 434 6.65 17.13 -1.76
C LEU A 434 5.35 17.81 -2.21
N GLY A 435 5.34 19.15 -2.35
CA GLY A 435 4.19 19.87 -2.91
C GLY A 435 3.85 19.43 -4.34
N ALA A 436 4.86 19.28 -5.20
CA ALA A 436 4.66 18.81 -6.57
C ALA A 436 4.15 17.37 -6.62
N TRP A 437 4.66 16.50 -5.74
CA TRP A 437 4.17 15.12 -5.61
C TRP A 437 2.69 15.08 -5.22
N GLU A 438 2.29 15.82 -4.19
CA GLU A 438 0.91 15.87 -3.73
C GLU A 438 -0.03 16.42 -4.81
N ARG A 439 0.46 17.34 -5.67
CA ARG A 439 -0.33 17.83 -6.80
C ARG A 439 -0.68 16.71 -7.79
N VAL A 440 0.30 15.88 -8.13
CA VAL A 440 0.10 14.73 -9.03
C VAL A 440 -0.87 13.73 -8.41
N LEU A 441 -0.67 13.40 -7.13
CA LEU A 441 -1.54 12.46 -6.42
C LEU A 441 -2.99 12.95 -6.38
N MET A 442 -3.20 14.21 -5.98
CA MET A 442 -4.54 14.78 -5.91
C MET A 442 -5.20 14.83 -7.29
N ALA A 443 -4.47 15.22 -8.34
CA ALA A 443 -5.00 15.28 -9.70
C ALA A 443 -5.28 13.91 -10.34
N GLY A 444 -4.56 12.87 -9.93
CA GLY A 444 -4.81 11.49 -10.34
C GLY A 444 -6.08 10.90 -9.74
N ASN A 445 -6.66 11.54 -8.72
CA ASN A 445 -7.90 11.12 -8.06
C ASN A 445 -9.09 11.96 -8.55
N ASP A 446 -9.95 11.36 -9.36
CA ASP A 446 -11.12 12.00 -9.97
C ASP A 446 -12.11 12.60 -8.94
N GLY A 447 -12.20 12.00 -7.75
CA GLY A 447 -13.07 12.44 -6.67
C GLY A 447 -12.71 13.79 -6.03
N THR A 448 -11.48 14.29 -6.25
CA THR A 448 -10.97 15.53 -5.63
C THR A 448 -11.26 16.78 -6.46
N GLY A 449 -11.47 16.62 -7.77
CA GLY A 449 -11.61 17.73 -8.72
C GLY A 449 -10.33 18.56 -8.92
N MET A 450 -9.17 18.10 -8.45
CA MET A 450 -7.89 18.79 -8.62
C MET A 450 -7.39 18.62 -10.07
N ALA A 451 -7.04 19.72 -10.74
CA ALA A 451 -6.45 19.65 -12.09
C ALA A 451 -4.97 19.24 -12.02
N ALA A 452 -4.40 18.59 -13.04
CA ALA A 452 -2.97 18.24 -13.03
C ALA A 452 -2.03 19.46 -13.13
N ALA A 453 -2.49 20.53 -13.77
CA ALA A 453 -1.70 21.75 -14.00
C ALA A 453 -2.54 23.02 -13.77
N GLY A 454 -1.86 24.17 -13.73
CA GLY A 454 -2.47 25.47 -13.50
C GLY A 454 -2.91 25.69 -12.04
N CYS A 455 -3.45 26.88 -11.77
CA CYS A 455 -3.85 27.22 -10.41
C CYS A 455 -5.04 26.38 -9.94
N PRO A 456 -4.99 25.83 -8.72
CA PRO A 456 -6.15 25.16 -8.14
C PRO A 456 -7.33 26.14 -8.04
N ALA A 457 -8.56 25.60 -8.12
CA ALA A 457 -9.75 26.41 -7.90
C ALA A 457 -9.68 27.10 -6.52
N PRO A 458 -10.22 28.33 -6.36
CA PRO A 458 -10.25 29.02 -5.08
C PRO A 458 -10.81 28.12 -3.97
N GLY A 459 -10.06 27.96 -2.88
CA GLY A 459 -10.45 27.11 -1.75
C GLY A 459 -10.23 25.61 -1.94
N ALA A 460 -9.68 25.13 -3.07
CA ALA A 460 -9.36 23.71 -3.25
C ALA A 460 -8.10 23.27 -2.45
N LEU A 461 -7.20 24.22 -2.15
CA LEU A 461 -6.04 24.04 -1.28
C LEU A 461 -6.12 25.03 -0.11
N ARG A 462 -5.90 24.53 1.11
CA ARG A 462 -5.71 25.36 2.30
C ARG A 462 -4.42 24.98 3.02
N LEU A 463 -3.57 25.96 3.27
CA LEU A 463 -2.32 25.80 4.01
C LEU A 463 -2.38 26.61 5.30
N ARG A 464 -2.14 25.96 6.43
CA ARG A 464 -1.97 26.62 7.72
C ARG A 464 -0.68 26.17 8.37
N ALA A 465 0.14 27.10 8.81
CA ALA A 465 1.40 26.82 9.48
C ALA A 465 1.36 27.23 10.95
N ASN A 466 2.14 26.53 11.77
CA ASN A 466 2.58 27.05 13.07
C ASN A 466 3.30 28.40 12.86
N ALA A 467 3.30 29.25 13.87
CA ALA A 467 3.95 30.56 13.92
C ALA A 467 5.50 30.53 14.05
N SER A 468 6.17 29.45 13.64
CA SER A 468 7.64 29.42 13.52
C SER A 468 8.08 29.77 12.10
N ARG A 469 9.24 30.43 11.95
CA ARG A 469 9.79 30.78 10.62
C ARG A 469 9.92 29.56 9.71
N ARG A 470 10.46 28.45 10.23
CA ARG A 470 10.64 27.20 9.47
C ARG A 470 9.34 26.57 9.00
N THR A 471 8.26 26.62 9.80
CA THR A 471 6.96 26.06 9.40
C THR A 471 6.28 26.93 8.35
N ILE A 472 6.36 28.26 8.48
CA ILE A 472 5.83 29.20 7.48
C ILE A 472 6.58 29.00 6.15
N ALA A 473 7.91 29.05 6.17
CA ALA A 473 8.73 28.85 4.97
C ALA A 473 8.51 27.47 4.32
N SER A 474 8.28 26.42 5.12
CA SER A 474 7.97 25.08 4.60
C SER A 474 6.62 25.04 3.88
N ALA A 475 5.60 25.70 4.45
CA ALA A 475 4.28 25.80 3.82
C ALA A 475 4.33 26.62 2.52
N GLU A 476 5.11 27.71 2.49
CA GLU A 476 5.32 28.50 1.27
C GLU A 476 6.06 27.70 0.20
N ALA A 477 7.10 26.95 0.57
CA ALA A 477 7.82 26.06 -0.34
C ALA A 477 6.92 24.94 -0.87
N PHE A 478 6.12 24.31 -0.02
CA PHE A 478 5.12 23.33 -0.43
C PHE A 478 4.11 23.95 -1.41
N ALA A 479 3.59 25.14 -1.12
CA ALA A 479 2.68 25.86 -2.00
C ALA A 479 3.27 26.11 -3.38
N ALA A 480 4.54 26.54 -3.43
CA ALA A 480 5.25 26.81 -4.66
C ALA A 480 5.48 25.54 -5.50
N GLY A 481 5.62 24.38 -4.88
CA GLY A 481 5.67 23.09 -5.56
C GLY A 481 4.30 22.61 -6.04
N PHE A 482 3.27 22.76 -5.21
CA PHE A 482 1.93 22.27 -5.49
C PHE A 482 1.18 23.09 -6.55
N ALA A 483 1.34 24.41 -6.52
CA ALA A 483 0.70 25.34 -7.45
C ALA A 483 1.70 26.41 -7.92
N PRO A 484 2.65 26.05 -8.81
CA PRO A 484 3.69 26.97 -9.27
C PRO A 484 3.11 28.25 -9.88
N GLY A 485 3.56 29.41 -9.38
CA GLY A 485 3.14 30.74 -9.86
C GLY A 485 1.75 31.20 -9.39
N CYS A 486 1.08 30.44 -8.53
CA CYS A 486 -0.26 30.76 -8.07
C CYS A 486 -0.26 31.46 -6.70
N PRO A 487 -1.19 32.39 -6.45
CA PRO A 487 -1.33 33.04 -5.15
C PRO A 487 -2.02 32.08 -4.17
N VAL A 488 -1.24 31.28 -3.45
CA VAL A 488 -1.73 30.39 -2.39
C VAL A 488 -1.37 31.00 -1.03
N PRO A 489 -2.35 31.49 -0.25
CA PRO A 489 -2.07 32.05 1.07
C PRO A 489 -1.68 30.96 2.06
N VAL A 490 -0.65 31.23 2.88
CA VAL A 490 -0.31 30.44 4.06
C VAL A 490 -0.86 31.16 5.29
N VAL A 491 -1.81 30.52 5.98
CA VAL A 491 -2.42 31.09 7.20
C VAL A 491 -1.53 30.77 8.40
N HIS A 492 -1.16 31.77 9.20
CA HIS A 492 -0.39 31.57 10.43
C HIS A 492 -0.58 32.73 11.43
N GLY A 493 -0.27 32.49 12.70
CA GLY A 493 -0.19 33.54 13.72
C GLY A 493 1.10 34.38 13.62
N PRO A 494 1.25 35.46 14.41
CA PRO A 494 2.47 36.25 14.44
C PRO A 494 3.68 35.41 14.85
N ILE A 495 4.81 35.59 14.15
CA ILE A 495 6.03 34.80 14.40
C ILE A 495 6.45 34.88 15.87
N GLY A 496 6.70 33.72 16.49
CA GLY A 496 7.15 33.61 17.88
C GLY A 496 6.02 33.66 18.93
N VAL A 497 4.77 33.85 18.51
CA VAL A 497 3.60 33.73 19.38
C VAL A 497 3.04 32.30 19.28
N PRO A 498 2.93 31.54 20.39
CA PRO A 498 2.39 30.18 20.35
C PRO A 498 0.99 30.11 19.72
N ASP A 499 0.79 29.19 18.77
CA ASP A 499 -0.52 28.92 18.17
C ASP A 499 -1.23 27.82 18.97
N GLY A 500 -2.40 28.12 19.55
CA GLY A 500 -3.15 27.17 20.38
C GLY A 500 -3.65 25.91 19.68
N VAL A 501 -3.59 25.83 18.34
CA VAL A 501 -3.86 24.59 17.60
C VAL A 501 -2.64 23.68 17.57
N PHE A 502 -1.44 24.24 17.39
CA PHE A 502 -0.20 23.48 17.24
C PHE A 502 0.55 23.27 18.56
N SER A 503 0.47 24.23 19.47
CA SER A 503 1.20 24.30 20.74
C SER A 503 0.24 24.70 21.88
N PRO A 504 -0.77 23.87 22.21
CA PRO A 504 -1.88 24.28 23.07
C PRO A 504 -1.49 24.56 24.53
N LEU A 505 -0.43 23.93 25.04
CA LEU A 505 0.11 24.18 26.38
C LEU A 505 0.85 25.53 26.45
N GLU A 506 1.57 25.91 25.40
CA GLU A 506 2.30 27.18 25.31
C GLU A 506 1.37 28.38 25.11
N ALA A 507 0.26 28.19 24.41
CA ALA A 507 -0.71 29.25 24.11
C ALA A 507 -1.72 29.54 25.24
N ASP A 508 -1.56 28.91 26.42
CA ASP A 508 -2.51 28.97 27.54
C ASP A 508 -3.95 28.55 27.17
N GLY A 509 -4.09 27.67 26.17
CA GLY A 509 -5.39 27.33 25.58
C GLY A 509 -6.13 26.19 26.27
N THR A 510 -5.47 25.39 27.12
CA THR A 510 -6.04 24.15 27.68
C THR A 510 -6.51 24.25 29.12
N GLY A 511 -6.03 25.24 29.88
CA GLY A 511 -6.24 25.34 31.34
C GLY A 511 -5.73 24.12 32.14
N THR A 512 -4.89 23.26 31.54
CA THR A 512 -4.43 22.01 32.16
C THR A 512 -3.17 22.25 33.01
N ASP A 513 -3.22 21.85 34.29
CA ASP A 513 -2.03 21.77 35.15
C ASP A 513 -1.41 20.38 35.05
N LEU A 514 -0.24 20.28 34.41
CA LEU A 514 0.46 19.02 34.20
C LEU A 514 0.96 18.39 35.51
N ARG A 515 1.07 19.14 36.60
CA ARG A 515 1.47 18.57 37.91
C ARG A 515 0.50 17.47 38.36
N ALA A 516 -0.78 17.60 38.01
CA ALA A 516 -1.79 16.58 38.30
C ALA A 516 -1.57 15.29 37.48
N LEU A 517 -0.98 15.39 36.29
CA LEU A 517 -0.70 14.25 35.40
C LEU A 517 0.68 13.64 35.65
N LEU A 518 1.61 14.39 36.25
CA LEU A 518 3.01 14.03 36.39
C LEU A 518 3.27 12.63 37.01
N PRO A 519 2.58 12.18 38.08
CA PRO A 519 2.78 10.83 38.60
C PRO A 519 2.47 9.74 37.57
N ARG A 520 1.40 9.92 36.78
CA ARG A 520 1.01 9.01 35.70
C ARG A 520 1.99 9.06 34.54
N LEU A 521 2.43 10.26 34.14
CA LEU A 521 3.42 10.44 33.08
C LEU A 521 4.75 9.76 33.43
N ARG A 522 5.21 9.91 34.67
CA ARG A 522 6.41 9.21 35.18
C ARG A 522 6.24 7.69 35.16
N ALA A 523 5.08 7.19 35.57
CA ALA A 523 4.79 5.76 35.56
C ALA A 523 4.76 5.19 34.13
N GLU A 524 4.10 5.88 33.19
CA GLU A 524 4.06 5.49 31.77
C GLU A 524 5.47 5.50 31.17
N ALA A 525 6.24 6.59 31.36
CA ALA A 525 7.61 6.70 30.86
C ALA A 525 8.56 5.65 31.46
N ALA A 526 8.40 5.31 32.75
CA ALA A 526 9.17 4.26 33.40
C ALA A 526 8.84 2.87 32.83
N ALA A 527 7.55 2.58 32.59
CA ALA A 527 7.09 1.29 32.09
C ALA A 527 7.64 0.96 30.69
N VAL A 528 7.82 1.97 29.84
CA VAL A 528 8.45 1.82 28.52
C VAL A 528 9.97 2.05 28.53
N GLY A 529 10.59 2.17 29.71
CA GLY A 529 12.03 2.26 29.86
C GLY A 529 12.66 3.61 29.50
N LEU A 530 11.88 4.64 29.19
CA LEU A 530 12.39 5.97 28.81
C LEU A 530 13.17 6.66 29.94
N LEU A 531 12.83 6.35 31.19
CA LEU A 531 13.52 6.89 32.37
C LEU A 531 14.81 6.14 32.72
N ALA A 532 15.02 4.93 32.18
CA ALA A 532 16.19 4.11 32.47
C ALA A 532 17.48 4.60 31.78
N GLY A 533 17.35 5.53 30.82
CA GLY A 533 18.44 6.10 30.04
C GLY A 533 18.23 5.96 28.54
N PRO A 534 19.16 6.46 27.71
CA PRO A 534 18.99 6.50 26.26
C PRO A 534 19.10 5.12 25.60
N PRO A 535 18.45 4.91 24.45
CA PRO A 535 18.64 3.70 23.63
C PRO A 535 20.11 3.38 23.36
N ARG A 536 20.53 2.16 23.72
CA ARG A 536 21.95 1.76 23.75
C ARG A 536 22.63 1.79 22.38
N GLU A 537 21.94 1.36 21.32
CA GLU A 537 22.54 1.34 19.97
C GLU A 537 22.76 2.75 19.42
N GLY A 538 21.75 3.61 19.50
CA GLY A 538 21.89 5.02 19.12
C GLY A 538 22.96 5.73 19.93
N LEU A 539 23.03 5.48 21.24
CA LEU A 539 24.07 6.03 22.11
C LEU A 539 25.47 5.55 21.70
N SER A 540 25.62 4.27 21.35
CA SER A 540 26.89 3.71 20.86
C SER A 540 27.35 4.37 19.56
N VAL A 541 26.43 4.61 18.61
CA VAL A 541 26.74 5.34 17.37
C VAL A 541 27.14 6.77 17.67
N LEU A 542 26.37 7.50 18.47
CA LEU A 542 26.66 8.88 18.82
C LEU A 542 28.03 9.00 19.50
N ARG A 543 28.41 8.06 20.37
CA ARG A 543 29.75 7.99 21.01
C ARG A 543 30.88 7.78 20.03
N ARG A 544 30.68 6.89 19.06
CA ARG A 544 31.66 6.64 18.00
C ARG A 544 31.86 7.90 17.16
N LEU A 545 30.79 8.55 16.75
CA LEU A 545 30.81 9.78 15.96
C LEU A 545 31.38 10.98 16.75
N ALA A 546 31.17 11.00 18.06
CA ALA A 546 31.72 12.01 18.97
C ALA A 546 33.20 11.79 19.35
N GLY A 547 33.78 10.61 19.08
CA GLY A 547 35.19 10.32 19.37
C GLY A 547 35.52 9.96 20.84
N CYS A 548 34.60 9.35 21.61
CA CYS A 548 34.89 8.94 23.01
C CYS A 548 36.03 7.87 23.07
N PRO A 549 37.00 7.94 24.03
CA PRO A 549 36.80 8.33 25.44
C PRO A 549 37.65 9.56 25.85
N GLY A 550 37.15 10.78 25.61
CA GLY A 550 37.75 12.06 26.00
C GLY A 550 36.73 13.04 26.62
N ARG A 551 37.19 14.15 27.23
CA ARG A 551 36.41 15.02 28.15
C ARG A 551 35.20 15.70 27.48
N GLY A 552 34.00 15.30 27.89
CA GLY A 552 32.72 15.99 27.65
C GLY A 552 31.61 15.29 28.45
N THR A 553 30.55 15.99 28.86
CA THR A 553 29.47 15.41 29.69
C THR A 553 28.79 14.22 29.02
N PHE A 554 28.68 14.22 27.68
CA PHE A 554 28.14 13.10 26.90
C PHE A 554 29.00 11.82 26.93
N CYS A 555 30.33 11.95 26.93
CA CYS A 555 31.25 10.82 27.07
C CYS A 555 31.46 10.40 28.53
N ALA A 556 30.99 11.20 29.51
CA ALA A 556 31.29 11.04 30.93
C ALA A 556 30.12 10.59 31.82
N ASP A 557 28.85 10.77 31.42
CA ASP A 557 27.70 10.30 32.21
C ASP A 557 26.47 9.94 31.36
N ASP A 558 26.27 8.64 31.16
CA ASP A 558 25.08 8.01 30.56
C ASP A 558 24.25 7.20 31.57
N SER A 559 24.65 7.23 32.84
CA SER A 559 23.99 6.49 33.92
C SER A 559 22.91 7.32 34.60
N ALA A 560 22.96 8.65 34.46
CA ALA A 560 21.95 9.56 34.98
C ALA A 560 20.58 9.22 34.36
N PRO A 561 19.62 8.71 35.16
CA PRO A 561 18.28 8.41 34.70
C PRO A 561 17.64 9.66 34.12
N ALA A 562 16.82 9.50 33.07
CA ALA A 562 16.05 10.63 32.59
C ALA A 562 15.00 10.99 33.64
N VAL A 563 14.85 12.27 33.93
CA VAL A 563 13.85 12.77 34.89
C VAL A 563 12.88 13.65 34.13
N LEU A 564 11.63 13.18 34.07
CA LEU A 564 10.49 13.94 33.59
C LEU A 564 9.92 14.75 34.76
N ASP A 565 9.77 16.05 34.59
CA ASP A 565 9.17 16.94 35.58
C ASP A 565 8.28 18.00 34.89
N VAL A 566 7.67 18.88 35.67
CA VAL A 566 6.93 20.04 35.19
C VAL A 566 7.60 21.31 35.69
N ASP A 567 7.67 22.33 34.85
CA ASP A 567 8.24 23.62 35.21
C ASP A 567 7.41 24.36 36.29
N GLY A 568 7.92 25.51 36.74
CA GLY A 568 7.25 26.32 37.77
C GLY A 568 5.85 26.79 37.37
N SER A 569 5.58 26.96 36.06
CA SER A 569 4.26 27.34 35.57
C SER A 569 3.22 26.21 35.71
N GLY A 570 3.65 24.95 35.76
CA GLY A 570 2.75 23.80 35.75
C GLY A 570 2.32 23.38 34.34
N ARG A 571 2.86 24.03 33.30
CA ARG A 571 2.34 23.93 31.92
C ARG A 571 3.32 23.30 30.95
N HIS A 572 4.60 23.26 31.30
CA HIS A 572 5.63 22.68 30.44
C HIS A 572 6.25 21.46 31.09
N LEU A 573 6.33 20.37 30.34
CA LEU A 573 7.21 19.27 30.72
C LEU A 573 8.66 19.70 30.59
N THR A 574 9.46 19.25 31.53
CA THR A 574 10.91 19.36 31.49
C THR A 574 11.49 17.96 31.50
N LEU A 575 12.52 17.75 30.69
CA LEU A 575 13.27 16.50 30.65
C LEU A 575 14.72 16.82 30.98
N SER A 576 15.21 16.22 32.07
CA SER A 576 16.59 16.32 32.50
C SER A 576 17.24 14.94 32.55
N GLY A 577 18.53 14.89 32.85
CA GLY A 577 19.34 13.67 32.72
C GLY A 577 19.92 13.50 31.32
N SER A 578 20.26 12.27 30.97
CA SER A 578 21.06 11.97 29.77
C SER A 578 20.26 11.98 28.45
N LEU A 579 18.95 11.72 28.47
CA LEU A 579 18.16 11.54 27.24
C LEU A 579 18.05 12.79 26.35
N LEU A 580 17.79 13.97 26.94
CA LEU A 580 17.61 15.19 26.17
C LEU A 580 18.91 15.61 25.43
N PRO A 581 20.07 15.75 26.10
CA PRO A 581 21.30 16.15 25.41
C PRO A 581 21.73 15.19 24.28
N VAL A 582 21.53 13.88 24.45
CA VAL A 582 21.93 12.90 23.42
C VAL A 582 20.99 12.91 22.23
N SER A 583 19.69 13.08 22.46
CA SER A 583 18.71 13.28 21.40
C SER A 583 19.02 14.54 20.60
N SER A 584 19.28 15.66 21.28
CA SER A 584 19.53 16.94 20.60
C SER A 584 20.80 16.90 19.75
N ALA A 585 21.87 16.27 20.25
CA ALA A 585 23.09 16.04 19.48
C ALA A 585 22.86 15.08 18.30
N ALA A 586 22.11 13.99 18.51
CA ALA A 586 21.76 13.05 17.44
C ALA A 586 20.96 13.72 16.32
N GLU A 587 19.93 14.50 16.65
CA GLU A 587 19.16 15.24 15.63
C GLU A 587 20.05 16.24 14.87
N ALA A 588 20.95 16.96 15.54
CA ALA A 588 21.86 17.87 14.86
C ALA A 588 22.79 17.15 13.86
N ILE A 589 23.29 15.97 14.22
CA ILE A 589 24.08 15.11 13.31
C ILE A 589 23.22 14.61 12.15
N MET A 590 21.98 14.16 12.42
CA MET A 590 21.05 13.69 11.37
C MET A 590 20.71 14.81 10.39
N LEU A 591 20.42 16.03 10.87
CA LEU A 591 20.19 17.19 10.00
C LEU A 591 21.40 17.47 9.10
N GLY A 592 22.61 17.40 9.66
CA GLY A 592 23.85 17.51 8.88
C GLY A 592 23.99 16.41 7.82
N ALA A 593 23.72 15.16 8.18
CA ALA A 593 23.78 14.01 7.30
C ALA A 593 22.73 14.01 6.18
N LEU A 594 21.64 14.76 6.35
CA LEU A 594 20.58 14.95 5.34
C LEU A 594 20.79 16.22 4.50
N SER A 595 21.70 17.11 4.90
CA SER A 595 21.98 18.35 4.19
C SER A 595 22.81 18.15 2.93
N ASP A 596 22.85 19.21 2.11
CA ASP A 596 23.70 19.34 0.93
C ASP A 596 25.15 19.76 1.28
N LEU A 597 25.46 19.94 2.57
CA LEU A 597 26.82 20.24 3.00
C LEU A 597 27.72 19.01 2.79
N PRO A 598 28.93 19.18 2.25
CA PRO A 598 29.84 18.05 2.03
C PRO A 598 30.27 17.42 3.35
N ALA A 599 30.32 16.09 3.39
CA ALA A 599 30.71 15.30 4.57
C ALA A 599 32.04 15.78 5.22
N SER A 600 32.96 16.31 4.41
CA SER A 600 34.24 16.88 4.86
C SER A 600 34.11 18.11 5.76
N ARG A 601 32.95 18.78 5.80
CA ARG A 601 32.66 19.87 6.74
C ARG A 601 32.27 19.37 8.12
N PHE A 602 31.97 18.08 8.27
CA PHE A 602 31.53 17.51 9.54
C PHE A 602 32.66 16.76 10.21
N ALA A 603 32.89 17.13 11.47
CA ALA A 603 33.78 16.49 12.43
C ALA A 603 33.68 14.95 12.47
N TRP A 604 32.46 14.44 12.33
CA TRP A 604 32.12 13.02 12.48
C TRP A 604 32.13 12.25 11.14
N GLY A 605 32.45 12.91 10.03
CA GLY A 605 32.53 12.29 8.70
C GLY A 605 31.17 11.84 8.14
N VAL A 606 31.19 10.77 7.34
CA VAL A 606 30.00 10.24 6.66
C VAL A 606 29.14 9.43 7.64
N VAL A 607 27.84 9.73 7.68
CA VAL A 607 26.83 8.96 8.40
C VAL A 607 26.04 8.14 7.38
N ASP A 608 26.17 6.82 7.44
CA ASP A 608 25.38 5.91 6.60
C ASP A 608 23.95 5.72 7.13
N ASP A 609 23.08 5.08 6.35
CA ASP A 609 21.68 4.89 6.71
C ASP A 609 21.47 4.03 7.96
N ARG A 610 22.41 3.12 8.26
CA ARG A 610 22.33 2.28 9.46
C ARG A 610 22.64 3.10 10.71
N ASP A 611 23.63 3.97 10.62
CA ASP A 611 23.99 4.89 11.69
C ASP A 611 22.91 5.96 11.89
N LEU A 612 22.34 6.47 10.81
CA LEU A 612 21.21 7.40 10.85
C LEU A 612 19.99 6.75 11.53
N ALA A 613 19.60 5.54 11.12
CA ALA A 613 18.52 4.79 11.76
C ALA A 613 18.77 4.57 13.25
N ARG A 614 20.01 4.31 13.67
CA ARG A 614 20.34 4.15 15.10
C ARG A 614 20.33 5.47 15.86
N LEU A 615 20.85 6.56 15.29
CA LEU A 615 20.79 7.88 15.89
C LEU A 615 19.35 8.33 16.09
N SER A 616 18.47 8.06 15.12
CA SER A 616 17.05 8.41 15.21
C SER A 616 16.32 7.71 16.36
N GLN A 617 16.82 6.57 16.89
CA GLN A 617 16.27 5.96 18.11
C GLN A 617 16.34 6.91 19.31
N LEU A 618 17.40 7.70 19.42
CA LEU A 618 17.57 8.68 20.50
C LEU A 618 16.54 9.80 20.38
N HIS A 619 16.28 10.25 19.15
CA HIS A 619 15.30 11.29 18.84
C HIS A 619 13.86 10.80 19.10
N ALA A 620 13.51 9.61 18.59
CA ALA A 620 12.22 8.98 18.84
C ALA A 620 11.95 8.77 20.35
N ALA A 621 12.95 8.34 21.12
CA ALA A 621 12.82 8.16 22.57
C ALA A 621 12.54 9.49 23.30
N MET A 622 13.21 10.58 22.93
CA MET A 622 12.96 11.90 23.50
C MET A 622 11.56 12.42 23.12
N LEU A 623 11.18 12.27 21.85
CA LEU A 623 9.84 12.64 21.38
C LEU A 623 8.73 11.88 22.11
N HIS A 624 8.91 10.56 22.33
CA HIS A 624 7.98 9.76 23.10
C HIS A 624 7.86 10.29 24.54
N ALA A 625 8.99 10.55 25.22
CA ALA A 625 8.98 11.07 26.59
C ALA A 625 8.27 12.44 26.71
N MET A 626 8.44 13.31 25.72
CA MET A 626 7.97 14.69 25.76
C MET A 626 6.57 14.92 25.18
N THR A 627 6.13 14.08 24.24
CA THR A 627 4.89 14.30 23.48
C THR A 627 4.05 13.04 23.26
N GLY A 628 4.65 11.85 23.35
CA GLY A 628 4.03 10.59 22.96
C GLY A 628 3.44 9.75 24.09
N LEU A 629 3.47 10.21 25.34
CA LEU A 629 2.86 9.49 26.47
C LEU A 629 1.33 9.54 26.40
N SER A 630 0.67 8.41 26.64
CA SER A 630 -0.78 8.25 26.49
C SER A 630 -1.60 9.19 27.37
N ALA A 631 -1.10 9.55 28.57
CA ALA A 631 -1.75 10.54 29.43
C ALA A 631 -1.60 11.99 28.93
N LEU A 632 -0.58 12.28 28.13
CA LEU A 632 -0.28 13.62 27.61
C LEU A 632 -0.87 13.86 26.23
N ALA A 633 -0.81 12.85 25.36
CA ALA A 633 -1.21 12.95 23.96
C ALA A 633 -2.61 13.58 23.76
N PRO A 634 -3.67 13.22 24.52
CA PRO A 634 -4.96 13.88 24.42
C PRO A 634 -4.94 15.38 24.72
N VAL A 635 -4.06 15.85 25.62
CA VAL A 635 -3.94 17.28 25.96
C VAL A 635 -3.32 18.04 24.78
N LEU A 636 -2.27 17.48 24.18
CA LEU A 636 -1.53 18.08 23.08
C LEU A 636 -2.29 18.03 21.75
N SER A 637 -2.98 16.93 21.47
CA SER A 637 -3.58 16.70 20.16
C SER A 637 -5.02 17.23 20.04
N ARG A 638 -5.71 17.55 21.15
CA ARG A 638 -7.15 17.83 21.13
C ARG A 638 -7.54 19.00 20.21
N PRO A 639 -6.88 20.18 20.24
CA PRO A 639 -7.28 21.28 19.38
C PRO A 639 -7.11 20.98 17.89
N LEU A 640 -5.97 20.39 17.51
CA LEU A 640 -5.72 19.97 16.12
C LEU A 640 -6.63 18.81 15.70
N GLY A 641 -6.87 17.84 16.58
CA GLY A 641 -7.79 16.74 16.34
C GLY A 641 -9.21 17.21 16.05
N ALA A 642 -9.72 18.17 16.83
CA ALA A 642 -11.01 18.80 16.58
C ALA A 642 -11.04 19.56 15.24
N ALA A 643 -9.95 20.25 14.88
CA ALA A 643 -9.85 20.94 13.59
C ALA A 643 -9.85 19.95 12.40
N ILE A 644 -9.12 18.85 12.50
CA ILE A 644 -9.10 17.78 11.47
C ILE A 644 -10.49 17.15 11.34
N ALA A 645 -11.15 16.82 12.45
CA ALA A 645 -12.51 16.29 12.43
C ALA A 645 -13.49 17.24 11.71
N ALA A 646 -13.44 18.54 12.04
CA ALA A 646 -14.25 19.55 11.39
C ALA A 646 -13.96 19.67 9.88
N ASP A 647 -12.69 19.57 9.49
CA ASP A 647 -12.26 19.63 8.09
C ASP A 647 -12.76 18.44 7.27
N LEU A 648 -12.73 17.24 7.86
CA LEU A 648 -13.25 16.02 7.24
C LEU A 648 -14.78 16.06 7.14
N ALA A 649 -15.46 16.62 8.15
CA ALA A 649 -16.93 16.66 8.21
C ALA A 649 -17.59 17.78 7.39
N ARG A 650 -16.86 18.84 6.99
CA ARG A 650 -17.41 19.94 6.17
C ARG A 650 -18.04 19.41 4.87
N ALA A 651 -19.09 20.02 4.33
CA ALA A 651 -19.64 19.60 3.03
C ALA A 651 -18.84 20.19 1.84
N ASP A 652 -18.32 21.40 2.03
CA ASP A 652 -17.61 22.25 1.06
C ASP A 652 -16.13 22.45 1.45
N GLY A 653 -15.54 21.49 2.16
CA GLY A 653 -14.13 21.54 2.56
C GLY A 653 -13.16 21.44 1.37
N PRO A 654 -11.95 22.00 1.51
CA PRO A 654 -10.90 21.94 0.48
C PRO A 654 -10.57 20.50 0.11
N ALA A 655 -10.14 20.27 -1.13
CA ALA A 655 -9.64 18.98 -1.58
C ALA A 655 -8.37 18.59 -0.80
N LEU A 656 -7.46 19.55 -0.57
CA LEU A 656 -6.27 19.36 0.27
C LEU A 656 -6.19 20.42 1.37
N THR A 657 -6.02 19.97 2.62
CA THR A 657 -5.59 20.82 3.73
C THR A 657 -4.22 20.37 4.23
N VAL A 658 -3.30 21.30 4.45
CA VAL A 658 -2.03 21.02 5.11
C VAL A 658 -1.90 21.85 6.39
N TRP A 659 -1.68 21.15 7.50
CA TRP A 659 -1.31 21.68 8.80
C TRP A 659 0.20 21.51 8.98
N MET A 660 0.96 22.57 8.70
CA MET A 660 2.43 22.57 8.73
C MET A 660 2.94 22.87 10.14
N GLY A 661 3.42 21.85 10.83
CA GLY A 661 3.87 21.89 12.22
C GLY A 661 5.22 21.21 12.44
N HIS A 662 5.33 20.51 13.57
CA HIS A 662 6.54 19.84 14.03
C HIS A 662 6.31 18.33 14.15
N ASP A 663 7.39 17.59 14.38
CA ASP A 663 7.33 16.20 14.87
C ASP A 663 6.42 16.07 16.11
N GLY A 664 6.59 16.97 17.09
CA GLY A 664 5.75 17.07 18.28
C GLY A 664 4.28 17.42 18.01
N THR A 665 3.92 17.82 16.78
CA THR A 665 2.52 17.96 16.35
C THR A 665 1.93 16.61 15.91
N ILE A 666 2.74 15.74 15.31
CA ILE A 666 2.32 14.45 14.74
C ILE A 666 2.27 13.36 15.82
N ILE A 667 3.30 13.27 16.67
CA ILE A 667 3.43 12.20 17.68
C ILE A 667 2.19 12.09 18.59
N PRO A 668 1.62 13.18 19.16
CA PRO A 668 0.41 13.08 19.96
C PRO A 668 -0.79 12.50 19.22
N LEU A 669 -0.92 12.75 17.92
CA LEU A 669 -1.99 12.18 17.09
C LEU A 669 -1.78 10.67 16.89
N LEU A 670 -0.54 10.23 16.63
CA LEU A 670 -0.19 8.82 16.52
C LEU A 670 -0.50 8.05 17.81
N THR A 671 -0.04 8.55 18.96
CA THR A 671 -0.33 7.97 20.28
C THR A 671 -1.83 7.89 20.52
N ARG A 672 -2.57 8.96 20.20
CA ARG A 672 -4.02 9.00 20.39
C ARG A 672 -4.78 7.98 19.53
N LEU A 673 -4.31 7.75 18.31
CA LEU A 673 -4.88 6.75 17.40
C LEU A 673 -4.40 5.33 17.73
N GLY A 674 -3.42 5.18 18.64
CA GLY A 674 -2.84 3.90 19.01
C GLY A 674 -2.03 3.26 17.89
N VAL A 675 -1.39 4.07 17.04
CA VAL A 675 -0.61 3.60 15.90
C VAL A 675 0.85 3.98 16.01
N HIS A 676 1.70 3.12 15.46
CA HIS A 676 3.14 3.30 15.35
C HIS A 676 3.53 3.44 13.89
N VAL A 677 4.61 4.18 13.62
CA VAL A 677 5.07 4.46 12.25
C VAL A 677 6.54 4.08 12.08
N HIS A 678 6.90 3.73 10.85
CA HIS A 678 8.28 3.43 10.49
C HIS A 678 8.60 4.15 9.19
N ALA A 679 9.43 5.19 9.26
CA ALA A 679 9.98 5.81 8.08
C ALA A 679 11.17 4.99 7.56
N PRO A 680 11.22 4.58 6.28
CA PRO A 680 12.34 3.83 5.74
C PRO A 680 13.69 4.55 5.95
N GLY A 681 14.63 3.87 6.61
CA GLY A 681 15.95 4.44 6.95
C GLY A 681 16.01 5.12 8.32
N TYR A 682 14.93 5.09 9.10
CA TYR A 682 14.84 5.66 10.46
C TYR A 682 14.37 4.60 11.46
N ALA A 683 14.42 4.94 12.75
CA ALA A 683 13.89 4.12 13.82
C ALA A 683 12.35 4.13 13.83
N MET A 684 11.78 3.11 14.46
CA MET A 684 10.35 3.11 14.82
C MET A 684 9.99 4.39 15.58
N ASP A 685 8.87 4.99 15.20
CA ASP A 685 8.28 6.20 15.76
C ASP A 685 9.15 7.47 15.69
N ASP A 686 10.24 7.45 14.94
CA ASP A 686 10.86 8.71 14.52
C ASP A 686 10.02 9.34 13.39
N VAL A 687 9.92 10.67 13.40
CA VAL A 687 9.17 11.44 12.39
C VAL A 687 10.13 12.36 11.65
N PRO A 688 10.74 11.91 10.53
CA PRO A 688 11.73 12.67 9.78
C PRO A 688 11.19 13.99 9.20
N THR A 689 12.09 14.92 8.86
CA THR A 689 11.75 16.22 8.26
C THR A 689 10.94 16.02 6.98
N GLY A 690 9.86 16.80 6.79
CA GLY A 690 8.95 16.66 5.65
C GLY A 690 7.95 15.50 5.74
N SER A 691 7.99 14.66 6.78
CA SER A 691 7.00 13.60 6.96
C SER A 691 5.60 14.15 7.25
N ALA A 692 4.56 13.41 6.84
CA ALA A 692 3.18 13.81 7.04
C ALA A 692 2.30 12.65 7.54
N LEU A 693 1.44 12.94 8.53
CA LEU A 693 0.31 12.09 8.88
C LEU A 693 -0.92 12.56 8.11
N GLY A 694 -1.41 11.72 7.20
CA GLY A 694 -2.51 12.00 6.29
C GLY A 694 -3.82 11.33 6.68
N PHE A 695 -4.92 12.05 6.48
CA PHE A 695 -6.29 11.59 6.71
C PHE A 695 -7.07 11.73 5.40
N ALA A 696 -7.23 10.62 4.69
CA ALA A 696 -7.88 10.56 3.39
C ALA A 696 -9.37 10.24 3.59
N LEU A 697 -10.24 11.21 3.30
CA LEU A 697 -11.69 11.00 3.27
C LEU A 697 -12.08 10.33 1.95
N LEU A 698 -12.65 9.14 2.06
CA LEU A 698 -13.09 8.29 0.98
C LEU A 698 -14.61 8.20 0.98
N THR A 699 -15.24 8.25 -0.20
CA THR A 699 -16.70 8.04 -0.35
C THR A 699 -17.00 7.15 -1.56
N ASP A 700 -18.19 6.56 -1.62
CA ASP A 700 -18.70 6.01 -2.90
C ASP A 700 -18.93 7.14 -3.94
N ALA A 701 -19.20 6.86 -5.23
CA ALA A 701 -19.40 7.96 -6.21
C ALA A 701 -20.61 8.84 -5.93
N ARG A 702 -21.60 8.35 -5.17
CA ARG A 702 -22.76 9.16 -4.78
C ARG A 702 -22.46 10.03 -3.56
N GLY A 703 -21.24 9.96 -3.02
CA GLY A 703 -20.83 10.68 -1.81
C GLY A 703 -21.30 10.01 -0.51
N GLY A 704 -21.82 8.78 -0.58
CA GLY A 704 -22.25 8.00 0.56
C GLY A 704 -21.11 7.23 1.24
N HIS A 705 -21.42 6.68 2.41
CA HIS A 705 -20.53 5.82 3.21
C HIS A 705 -19.12 6.41 3.45
N PRO A 706 -19.03 7.61 4.04
CA PRO A 706 -17.74 8.26 4.25
C PRO A 706 -16.87 7.45 5.21
N ALA A 707 -15.65 7.15 4.77
CA ALA A 707 -14.62 6.47 5.56
C ALA A 707 -13.30 7.24 5.48
N VAL A 708 -12.48 7.16 6.53
CA VAL A 708 -11.16 7.78 6.62
C VAL A 708 -10.10 6.70 6.57
N ARG A 709 -9.19 6.81 5.60
CA ARG A 709 -7.94 6.04 5.57
C ARG A 709 -6.83 6.89 6.13
N VAL A 710 -6.08 6.35 7.08
CA VAL A 710 -4.92 7.03 7.67
C VAL A 710 -3.66 6.57 6.96
N GLN A 711 -2.79 7.51 6.63
CA GLN A 711 -1.53 7.23 5.95
C GLN A 711 -0.39 8.01 6.58
N PHE A 712 0.81 7.46 6.54
CA PHE A 712 2.04 8.13 6.94
C PHE A 712 2.96 8.24 5.73
N GLN A 713 3.37 9.46 5.42
CA GLN A 713 4.27 9.78 4.33
C GLN A 713 5.63 10.16 4.89
N SER A 714 6.70 9.61 4.34
CA SER A 714 8.07 9.94 4.73
C SER A 714 9.03 9.78 3.54
N GLN A 715 10.22 10.38 3.63
CA GLN A 715 11.25 10.24 2.59
C GLN A 715 12.44 9.46 3.15
N THR A 716 13.07 8.63 2.32
CA THR A 716 14.33 7.99 2.69
C THR A 716 15.44 9.03 2.84
N PRO A 717 16.48 8.77 3.66
CA PRO A 717 17.63 9.66 3.76
C PRO A 717 18.29 9.95 2.39
N ASP A 718 18.48 8.93 1.57
CA ASP A 718 18.99 9.07 0.19
C ASP A 718 18.07 9.92 -0.69
N GLY A 719 16.74 9.78 -0.54
CA GLY A 719 15.78 10.59 -1.28
C GLY A 719 15.93 12.08 -0.99
N VAL A 720 16.13 12.43 0.28
CA VAL A 720 16.37 13.81 0.71
C VAL A 720 17.73 14.33 0.20
N ARG A 721 18.81 13.55 0.36
CA ARG A 721 20.17 13.91 -0.08
C ARG A 721 20.29 14.10 -1.58
N ASP A 722 19.68 13.22 -2.37
CA ASP A 722 19.83 13.17 -3.82
C ASP A 722 18.80 14.03 -4.56
N GLY A 723 17.93 14.74 -3.84
CA GLY A 723 16.86 15.54 -4.44
C GLY A 723 15.73 14.72 -5.06
N ARG A 724 15.55 13.47 -4.62
CA ARG A 724 14.49 12.55 -5.07
C ARG A 724 13.35 12.55 -4.06
N TYR A 725 12.43 13.50 -4.22
CA TYR A 725 11.48 13.86 -3.17
C TYR A 725 10.16 13.07 -3.14
N ALA A 726 10.02 11.98 -3.91
CA ALA A 726 8.85 11.12 -3.81
C ALA A 726 8.79 10.47 -2.41
N PRO A 727 7.70 10.62 -1.65
CA PRO A 727 7.55 9.98 -0.35
C PRO A 727 7.18 8.50 -0.48
N ASP A 728 7.71 7.69 0.43
CA ASP A 728 7.13 6.41 0.80
C ASP A 728 5.82 6.63 1.56
N THR A 729 4.80 5.83 1.30
CA THR A 729 3.47 5.96 1.92
C THR A 729 3.05 4.66 2.56
N ALA A 730 2.91 4.65 3.89
CA ALA A 730 2.37 3.54 4.65
C ALA A 730 0.90 3.79 4.99
N TYR A 731 0.01 2.83 4.73
CA TYR A 731 -1.39 2.89 5.19
C TYR A 731 -1.52 2.27 6.57
N LEU A 732 -2.09 3.01 7.52
CA LEU A 732 -2.13 2.63 8.93
C LEU A 732 -3.47 1.97 9.27
N ALA A 733 -3.41 0.74 9.77
CA ALA A 733 -4.55 0.07 10.37
C ALA A 733 -4.86 0.69 11.74
N LEU A 734 -6.11 1.09 11.97
CA LEU A 734 -6.50 1.73 13.23
C LEU A 734 -7.07 0.71 14.23
N PRO A 735 -6.44 0.48 15.40
CA PRO A 735 -6.96 -0.44 16.41
C PRO A 735 -8.39 -0.08 16.86
N GLY A 736 -8.67 1.22 17.04
CA GLY A 736 -9.98 1.73 17.40
C GLY A 736 -11.08 1.51 16.34
N CYS A 737 -10.71 1.04 15.14
CA CYS A 737 -11.62 0.69 14.05
C CYS A 737 -11.57 -0.80 13.71
N GLY A 738 -11.19 -1.65 14.68
CA GLY A 738 -11.08 -3.10 14.51
C GLY A 738 -9.89 -3.55 13.67
N GLY A 739 -8.87 -2.69 13.50
CA GLY A 739 -7.70 -2.97 12.66
C GLY A 739 -7.94 -2.77 11.16
N ALA A 740 -9.06 -2.17 10.77
CA ALA A 740 -9.32 -1.85 9.36
C ALA A 740 -8.43 -0.70 8.85
N VAL A 741 -8.09 -0.74 7.56
CA VAL A 741 -7.32 0.31 6.86
C VAL A 741 -8.17 1.54 6.53
N ALA A 742 -9.50 1.39 6.50
CA ALA A 742 -10.45 2.49 6.37
C ALA A 742 -11.47 2.45 7.52
N CYS A 743 -11.68 3.58 8.18
CA CYS A 743 -12.53 3.70 9.35
C CYS A 743 -13.75 4.56 9.05
N PRO A 744 -14.99 4.17 9.41
CA PRO A 744 -16.16 5.03 9.20
C PRO A 744 -15.94 6.43 9.78
N LEU A 745 -16.29 7.49 9.04
CA LEU A 745 -15.97 8.88 9.40
C LEU A 745 -16.45 9.25 10.82
N ALA A 746 -17.65 8.80 11.21
CA ALA A 746 -18.19 9.04 12.55
C ALA A 746 -17.31 8.38 13.63
N THR A 747 -16.95 7.11 13.46
CA THR A 747 -16.06 6.37 14.37
C THR A 747 -14.69 7.04 14.46
N PHE A 748 -14.11 7.39 13.31
CA PHE A 748 -12.82 8.07 13.25
C PHE A 748 -12.84 9.42 13.98
N THR A 749 -13.90 10.21 13.77
CA THR A 749 -14.10 11.51 14.44
C THR A 749 -14.14 11.33 15.95
N HIS A 750 -14.86 10.33 16.45
CA HIS A 750 -14.92 10.03 17.88
C HIS A 750 -13.57 9.59 18.47
N LEU A 751 -12.78 8.80 17.74
CA LEU A 751 -11.42 8.44 18.15
C LEU A 751 -10.53 9.68 18.28
N LEU A 752 -10.65 10.60 17.32
CA LEU A 752 -9.87 11.83 17.28
C LEU A 752 -10.31 12.87 18.31
N GLU A 753 -11.59 12.89 18.70
CA GLU A 753 -12.15 13.77 19.73
C GLU A 753 -12.11 13.18 21.14
N GLY A 754 -11.93 11.86 21.27
CA GLY A 754 -11.71 11.15 22.54
C GLY A 754 -12.99 11.04 23.37
N THR A 755 -14.11 10.80 22.69
CA THR A 755 -15.46 10.72 23.26
C THR A 755 -16.02 9.31 23.29
N LEU A 756 -15.19 8.27 23.15
CA LEU A 756 -15.60 6.85 23.15
C LEU A 756 -15.52 6.23 24.54
#